data_AF-A0A8J6E261-F1
#
_entry.id   AF-A0A8J6E261-F1
#
_cell.length_a   1.000
_cell.length_b   1.000
_cell.length_c   1.000
_cell.angle_alpha   90.00
_cell.angle_beta   90.00
_cell.angle_gamma   90.00
#
_symmetry.space_group_name_H-M   'P 1'
#
loop_
_entity.id
_entity.type
_entity.pdbx_description
1 polymer ?
#
loop_
_entity_poly.entity_id
_entity_poly.type
_entity_poly.pdbx_seq_one_letter_code
_entity_poly.pdbx_strand_id
1 'polypeptide(L)'
;MADTDATVPHEPPKVTEEVRTSHSPAPEFQTIRSSPTPDKLTTLEIEEEQGNQFMRIMGLVFGPFLRECWAILIQTVFLLVKDALVSIRSVGATAFHILNPILFIFAVWVIQQALAAFDLFPASYGSDDKFSVDYQAYDVPVCTPGSSGNCYTLMAIPSTSTYTSLLTEFASYAGLPAATVAPVNDDITDAASFDSYMSSEEKRNSTLFAVEFTSYDLAGAGVEYVLHYDQNYWTCSSMSASECTSPYEWLELPMLNALDAFFAGKITGLDVTFDLGDNLLPPHPGQDDFQIFSVFGSMVLFAIFSIHTVIFSAQIVTEKENRIRAYMKVVGLRTISYWASFIIYMSVIITLNIIVLIISGWCFRFRMFTETNVLLLFVCFATYGYSIIALCILIAAVVKTSRLASLASFAFLIVSCVLAPMASGLLFAILQNDDTPVNNVVMKILEAISPLLFYQNVEKLNAVSDGVSDPLTFSDLEWTNDTEEVTFLRGNVLMIVYSTIYFIVAFYLDSISDANGVGKHPLWPLIPWKVFTFLEPLVNRYWNRIRGRIHIPLLSEPAWPPLDDEDIHAEVRAVHEAGPDTPLVVKDLVKRFRKFPVVRSPKDFVAVKGMNMMVKPNELLCLLGPNGAGKTTTISMMSGLFAPTAGDGLVYGRSISTEMHVVRKMTGMCPQHDVCTFQQLTASEHIMLFAAIKGLSIRQLRREIKDRIADVNLQDQARSRVSSFSGGMRRRLSIAISLIGSPRLIFLDEPTTGLDPVVRAAIWAIIMKQKEQSAIVLTTHSMEEADVLGDRIAIMAFGRNRCIGTSIRLKTRFGAGYKIVLSPKDAVEADMATVCRELYQQIAQSVPEVVLDSVDQRTMHISLPKEANDRVPELLAAIEAIKARIGDMAIELSTLEDVFITVAKTSQAEEFGSDDKDDLPDASVDLSASQTPYNGRSEHPSMGNMAPSPAWQSDHDLETIQSSDEA
;
A
#
# COMPACT_ATOMS: atom_id res chain seq x y z
N MET A 1 -68.62 39.09 -40.28
CA MET A 1 -69.32 38.03 -39.50
C MET A 1 -68.77 36.75 -40.08
N ALA A 2 -67.83 36.12 -39.37
CA ALA A 2 -66.67 35.46 -39.99
C ALA A 2 -65.79 36.42 -40.85
N ASP A 3 -64.65 35.87 -41.29
CA ASP A 3 -63.66 36.25 -42.32
C ASP A 3 -63.12 37.70 -42.42
N THR A 4 -61.78 37.84 -42.48
CA THR A 4 -61.02 38.62 -43.52
C THR A 4 -59.49 38.58 -43.33
N ASP A 5 -58.74 38.70 -44.43
CA ASP A 5 -57.27 38.86 -44.49
C ASP A 5 -56.80 40.32 -44.27
N ALA A 6 -55.54 40.50 -43.83
CA ALA A 6 -54.74 41.75 -43.94
C ALA A 6 -53.22 41.44 -43.79
N THR A 7 -52.41 41.29 -44.85
CA THR A 7 -51.69 42.30 -45.67
C THR A 7 -50.44 42.98 -45.05
N VAL A 8 -49.23 42.51 -45.42
CA VAL A 8 -48.19 43.20 -46.27
C VAL A 8 -47.89 44.69 -45.97
N PRO A 9 -46.61 45.14 -45.75
CA PRO A 9 -45.60 45.26 -46.83
C PRO A 9 -44.08 45.09 -46.48
N HIS A 10 -43.22 45.31 -47.50
CA HIS A 10 -41.74 45.23 -47.52
C HIS A 10 -41.01 46.58 -47.23
N GLU A 11 -39.67 46.53 -47.03
CA GLU A 11 -38.59 47.32 -47.72
C GLU A 11 -37.40 47.79 -46.82
N PRO A 12 -36.17 48.10 -47.38
CA PRO A 12 -34.91 48.10 -46.62
C PRO A 12 -34.09 49.46 -46.51
N PRO A 13 -32.86 49.70 -47.05
CA PRO A 13 -31.72 50.10 -46.19
C PRO A 13 -30.90 51.39 -46.54
N LYS A 14 -30.16 51.96 -45.54
CA LYS A 14 -28.94 52.85 -45.57
C LYS A 14 -28.32 52.99 -44.14
N VAL A 15 -27.07 53.39 -43.80
CA VAL A 15 -25.86 53.99 -44.45
C VAL A 15 -25.62 55.51 -44.19
N THR A 16 -24.38 55.89 -43.80
CA THR A 16 -23.82 57.26 -43.48
C THR A 16 -24.43 58.00 -42.26
N GLU A 17 -23.74 58.67 -41.29
CA GLU A 17 -22.46 59.45 -41.16
C GLU A 17 -22.63 60.96 -41.50
N GLU A 18 -22.18 61.99 -40.75
CA GLU A 18 -21.37 62.19 -39.50
C GLU A 18 -21.75 63.57 -38.85
N VAL A 19 -20.97 64.15 -37.91
CA VAL A 19 -20.62 65.59 -37.72
C VAL A 19 -20.88 66.24 -36.32
N ARG A 20 -19.80 66.36 -35.50
CA ARG A 20 -19.41 67.50 -34.58
C ARG A 20 -20.33 67.89 -33.38
N THR A 21 -19.93 68.62 -32.30
CA THR A 21 -18.70 69.26 -31.72
C THR A 21 -19.01 69.62 -30.23
N SER A 22 -18.16 70.12 -29.30
CA SER A 22 -16.71 70.40 -29.11
C SER A 22 -16.47 70.89 -27.66
N HIS A 23 -15.25 70.77 -27.09
CA HIS A 23 -14.56 71.86 -26.34
C HIS A 23 -13.12 71.45 -25.90
N SER A 24 -12.32 72.42 -25.43
CA SER A 24 -10.90 72.38 -25.03
C SER A 24 -10.73 73.03 -23.62
N PRO A 25 -9.57 73.10 -22.91
CA PRO A 25 -8.20 73.39 -23.39
C PRO A 25 -7.03 72.57 -22.74
N ALA A 26 -5.77 72.95 -23.07
CA ALA A 26 -4.49 72.43 -22.53
C ALA A 26 -3.91 73.31 -21.39
N PRO A 27 -2.70 73.07 -20.80
CA PRO A 27 -1.36 73.10 -21.45
C PRO A 27 -0.62 71.73 -21.40
N GLU A 28 0.37 71.35 -22.24
CA GLU A 28 1.69 71.93 -22.61
C GLU A 28 2.72 71.96 -21.46
N PHE A 29 4.02 71.63 -21.58
CA PHE A 29 4.96 71.41 -22.72
C PHE A 29 5.68 70.02 -22.61
N GLN A 30 6.81 69.62 -23.24
CA GLN A 30 7.89 70.24 -24.06
C GLN A 30 8.56 69.21 -25.01
N THR A 31 9.75 69.49 -25.60
CA THR A 31 10.43 68.64 -26.63
C THR A 31 11.96 68.71 -26.60
N ILE A 32 12.67 67.65 -27.03
CA ILE A 32 14.03 67.67 -27.64
C ILE A 32 14.10 66.60 -28.77
N ARG A 33 14.89 66.85 -29.83
CA ARG A 33 15.16 65.93 -30.96
C ARG A 33 16.57 65.33 -30.89
N SER A 34 16.77 64.11 -31.41
CA SER A 34 17.99 63.74 -32.16
C SER A 34 17.77 62.46 -33.00
N SER A 35 18.49 62.34 -34.13
CA SER A 35 18.47 61.19 -35.05
C SER A 35 19.89 60.75 -35.39
N PRO A 36 20.22 59.44 -35.40
CA PRO A 36 21.49 58.92 -35.91
C PRO A 36 21.38 58.30 -37.33
N THR A 37 22.54 57.93 -37.88
CA THR A 37 22.82 57.54 -39.28
C THR A 37 22.57 56.05 -39.62
N PRO A 38 22.49 55.68 -40.91
CA PRO A 38 21.95 54.37 -41.35
C PRO A 38 22.91 53.16 -41.31
N ASP A 39 24.05 53.23 -40.63
CA ASP A 39 25.07 52.16 -40.62
C ASP A 39 24.87 51.06 -39.54
N LYS A 40 23.63 50.84 -39.08
CA LYS A 40 23.32 49.88 -37.98
C LYS A 40 22.22 48.85 -38.25
N LEU A 41 21.49 48.93 -39.37
CA LEU A 41 20.44 47.93 -39.66
C LEU A 41 21.04 46.57 -40.05
N THR A 42 22.07 46.54 -40.90
CA THR A 42 22.63 45.30 -41.46
C THR A 42 23.30 44.39 -40.43
N THR A 43 23.71 44.90 -39.27
CA THR A 43 24.21 44.08 -38.16
C THR A 43 23.07 43.49 -37.32
N LEU A 44 21.97 44.23 -37.15
CA LEU A 44 20.83 43.78 -36.35
C LEU A 44 19.99 42.73 -37.08
N GLU A 45 19.82 42.84 -38.41
CA GLU A 45 19.11 41.82 -39.19
C GLU A 45 19.81 40.45 -39.13
N ILE A 46 21.14 40.42 -39.06
CA ILE A 46 21.93 39.18 -38.93
C ILE A 46 21.81 38.59 -37.51
N GLU A 47 21.83 39.41 -36.46
CA GLU A 47 21.58 38.94 -35.09
C GLU A 47 20.11 38.52 -34.88
N GLU A 48 19.14 39.15 -35.54
CA GLU A 48 17.73 38.78 -35.45
C GLU A 48 17.40 37.51 -36.25
N GLU A 49 18.05 37.26 -37.40
CA GLU A 49 17.98 35.95 -38.06
C GLU A 49 18.64 34.85 -37.22
N GLN A 50 19.83 35.07 -36.65
CA GLN A 50 20.46 34.05 -35.79
C GLN A 50 19.70 33.86 -34.48
N GLY A 51 19.13 34.91 -33.88
CA GLY A 51 18.24 34.82 -32.72
C GLY A 51 16.97 34.04 -33.03
N ASN A 52 16.34 34.27 -34.19
CA ASN A 52 15.18 33.48 -34.63
C ASN A 52 15.55 32.04 -34.99
N GLN A 53 16.73 31.77 -35.58
CA GLN A 53 17.21 30.40 -35.74
C GLN A 53 17.46 29.74 -34.39
N PHE A 54 18.10 30.41 -33.43
CA PHE A 54 18.37 29.86 -32.10
C PHE A 54 17.06 29.59 -31.33
N MET A 55 16.07 30.48 -31.40
CA MET A 55 14.74 30.27 -30.83
C MET A 55 13.95 29.16 -31.54
N ARG A 56 14.09 29.00 -32.87
CA ARG A 56 13.50 27.87 -33.61
C ARG A 56 14.20 26.54 -33.28
N ILE A 57 15.53 26.54 -33.10
CA ILE A 57 16.31 25.36 -32.70
C ILE A 57 15.99 24.97 -31.25
N MET A 58 15.94 25.93 -30.32
CA MET A 58 15.43 25.72 -28.95
C MET A 58 13.98 25.21 -28.99
N GLY A 59 13.12 25.76 -29.85
CA GLY A 59 11.76 25.28 -30.07
C GLY A 59 11.66 23.86 -30.69
N LEU A 60 12.68 23.41 -31.43
CA LEU A 60 12.77 22.06 -32.00
C LEU A 60 13.39 21.05 -31.03
N VAL A 61 14.34 21.48 -30.17
CA VAL A 61 15.07 20.63 -29.22
C VAL A 61 14.33 20.53 -27.87
N PHE A 62 13.93 21.66 -27.28
CA PHE A 62 13.18 21.70 -26.02
C PHE A 62 11.66 21.65 -26.22
N GLY A 63 11.12 22.00 -27.40
CA GLY A 63 9.69 21.88 -27.66
C GLY A 63 9.10 20.47 -27.45
N PRO A 64 9.76 19.37 -27.89
CA PRO A 64 9.36 18.01 -27.54
C PRO A 64 9.39 17.76 -26.03
N PHE A 65 10.48 18.13 -25.35
CA PHE A 65 10.66 17.95 -23.91
C PHE A 65 9.60 18.70 -23.10
N LEU A 66 9.34 19.97 -23.42
CA LEU A 66 8.31 20.79 -22.79
C LEU A 66 6.90 20.23 -23.03
N ARG A 67 6.59 19.72 -24.24
CA ARG A 67 5.32 19.01 -24.51
C ARG A 67 5.19 17.73 -23.69
N GLU A 68 6.29 17.01 -23.45
CA GLU A 68 6.30 15.82 -22.61
C GLU A 68 6.12 16.13 -21.12
N CYS A 69 6.81 17.16 -20.60
CA CYS A 69 6.59 17.66 -19.24
C CYS A 69 5.15 18.19 -19.05
N TRP A 70 4.61 18.91 -20.04
CA TRP A 70 3.22 19.39 -20.03
C TRP A 70 2.21 18.25 -20.06
N ALA A 71 2.46 17.19 -20.84
CA ALA A 71 1.64 15.99 -20.85
C ALA A 71 1.69 15.21 -19.53
N ILE A 72 2.86 15.15 -18.87
CA ILE A 72 3.00 14.62 -17.50
C ILE A 72 2.17 15.46 -16.53
N LEU A 73 2.30 16.79 -16.57
CA LEU A 73 1.62 17.72 -15.67
C LEU A 73 0.09 17.71 -15.83
N ILE A 74 -0.42 17.57 -17.06
CA ILE A 74 -1.85 17.33 -17.29
C ILE A 74 -2.27 16.00 -16.67
N GLN A 75 -1.54 14.90 -16.92
CA GLN A 75 -1.87 13.60 -16.36
C GLN A 75 -1.83 13.59 -14.82
N THR A 76 -0.89 14.28 -14.17
CA THR A 76 -0.86 14.42 -12.69
C THR A 76 -2.01 15.25 -12.17
N VAL A 77 -2.35 16.38 -12.79
CA VAL A 77 -3.48 17.23 -12.32
C VAL A 77 -4.82 16.49 -12.40
N PHE A 78 -5.08 15.75 -13.48
CA PHE A 78 -6.33 14.96 -13.59
C PHE A 78 -6.37 13.77 -12.63
N LEU A 79 -5.23 13.13 -12.33
CA LEU A 79 -5.16 12.11 -11.28
C LEU A 79 -5.31 12.71 -9.87
N LEU A 80 -4.76 13.88 -9.60
CA LEU A 80 -4.91 14.55 -8.31
C LEU A 80 -6.37 14.97 -8.08
N VAL A 81 -7.07 15.41 -9.14
CA VAL A 81 -8.52 15.64 -9.11
C VAL A 81 -9.30 14.34 -8.87
N LYS A 82 -8.88 13.19 -9.43
CA LYS A 82 -9.43 11.86 -9.06
C LYS A 82 -9.22 11.58 -7.57
N ASP A 83 -7.98 11.70 -7.08
CA ASP A 83 -7.62 11.40 -5.69
C ASP A 83 -8.43 12.26 -4.71
N ALA A 84 -8.51 13.58 -4.97
CA ALA A 84 -9.32 14.51 -4.21
C ALA A 84 -10.84 14.22 -4.27
N LEU A 85 -11.40 13.88 -5.44
CA LEU A 85 -12.82 13.55 -5.57
C LEU A 85 -13.19 12.23 -4.86
N VAL A 86 -12.30 11.24 -4.88
CA VAL A 86 -12.47 9.98 -4.13
C VAL A 86 -12.40 10.28 -2.62
N SER A 87 -11.40 11.04 -2.19
CA SER A 87 -11.20 11.48 -0.80
C SER A 87 -12.44 12.21 -0.26
N ILE A 88 -12.86 13.32 -0.89
CA ILE A 88 -14.04 14.12 -0.50
C ILE A 88 -15.33 13.29 -0.40
N ARG A 89 -15.46 12.21 -1.19
CA ARG A 89 -16.64 11.31 -1.16
C ARG A 89 -16.54 10.18 -0.13
N SER A 90 -15.33 9.86 0.33
CA SER A 90 -15.06 8.90 1.40
C SER A 90 -15.12 9.55 2.79
N VAL A 91 -16.22 10.27 3.06
CA VAL A 91 -16.35 11.24 4.17
C VAL A 91 -15.83 10.71 5.51
N GLY A 92 -16.20 9.48 5.92
CA GLY A 92 -15.73 8.90 7.19
C GLY A 92 -14.21 8.71 7.28
N ALA A 93 -13.57 8.19 6.23
CA ALA A 93 -12.11 8.00 6.20
C ALA A 93 -11.35 9.33 6.13
N THR A 94 -11.90 10.32 5.42
CA THR A 94 -11.27 11.62 5.23
C THR A 94 -11.46 12.55 6.43
N ALA A 95 -12.61 12.47 7.10
CA ALA A 95 -12.81 13.06 8.42
C ALA A 95 -11.85 12.45 9.44
N PHE A 96 -11.69 11.11 9.44
CA PHE A 96 -10.73 10.44 10.33
C PHE A 96 -9.29 10.95 10.11
N HIS A 97 -8.81 11.03 8.85
CA HIS A 97 -7.48 11.60 8.54
C HIS A 97 -7.26 13.02 9.10
N ILE A 98 -8.27 13.89 9.02
CA ILE A 98 -8.15 15.30 9.42
C ILE A 98 -8.34 15.47 10.93
N LEU A 99 -9.22 14.69 11.56
CA LEU A 99 -9.54 14.77 12.99
C LEU A 99 -8.57 13.96 13.87
N ASN A 100 -7.77 13.06 13.31
CA ASN A 100 -6.83 12.21 14.07
C ASN A 100 -5.95 13.00 15.07
N PRO A 101 -5.29 14.12 14.70
CA PRO A 101 -4.43 14.84 15.64
C PRO A 101 -5.23 15.47 16.79
N ILE A 102 -6.41 16.02 16.48
CA ILE A 102 -7.31 16.64 17.45
C ILE A 102 -7.78 15.59 18.45
N LEU A 103 -8.19 14.41 17.99
CA LEU A 103 -8.68 13.33 18.86
C LEU A 103 -7.61 12.83 19.82
N PHE A 104 -6.39 12.61 19.34
CA PHE A 104 -5.27 12.19 20.18
C PHE A 104 -4.81 13.27 21.17
N ILE A 105 -4.64 14.53 20.73
CA ILE A 105 -4.23 15.63 21.63
C ILE A 105 -5.34 15.95 22.63
N PHE A 106 -6.62 15.91 22.24
CA PHE A 106 -7.73 16.06 23.17
C PHE A 106 -7.77 14.93 24.20
N ALA A 107 -7.51 13.67 23.81
CA ALA A 107 -7.42 12.57 24.77
C ALA A 107 -6.29 12.77 25.79
N VAL A 108 -5.09 13.19 25.36
CA VAL A 108 -3.99 13.53 26.27
C VAL A 108 -4.35 14.70 27.19
N TRP A 109 -5.01 15.74 26.66
CA TRP A 109 -5.48 16.87 27.46
C TRP A 109 -6.54 16.46 28.51
N VAL A 110 -7.50 15.61 28.16
CA VAL A 110 -8.48 15.06 29.11
C VAL A 110 -7.78 14.27 30.21
N ILE A 111 -6.75 13.47 29.90
CA ILE A 111 -6.01 12.72 30.93
C ILE A 111 -5.18 13.68 31.81
N GLN A 112 -4.54 14.71 31.26
CA GLN A 112 -3.85 15.74 32.05
C GLN A 112 -4.81 16.44 33.03
N GLN A 113 -5.99 16.84 32.56
CA GLN A 113 -7.02 17.46 33.42
C GLN A 113 -7.58 16.47 34.45
N ALA A 114 -7.68 15.18 34.12
CA ALA A 114 -8.12 14.16 35.06
C ALA A 114 -7.08 13.89 36.17
N LEU A 115 -5.78 13.86 35.84
CA LEU A 115 -4.70 13.74 36.84
C LEU A 115 -4.62 14.98 37.74
N ALA A 116 -4.67 16.17 37.15
CA ALA A 116 -4.67 17.44 37.89
C ALA A 116 -5.92 17.67 38.77
N ALA A 117 -6.96 16.83 38.62
CA ALA A 117 -8.15 16.83 39.45
C ALA A 117 -8.21 15.66 40.45
N PHE A 118 -7.13 14.87 40.57
CA PHE A 118 -7.07 13.66 41.41
C PHE A 118 -6.04 13.75 42.55
N ASP A 119 -5.26 14.83 42.63
CA ASP A 119 -4.20 15.09 43.63
C ASP A 119 -3.20 13.92 43.84
N LEU A 120 -3.05 13.03 42.85
CA LEU A 120 -2.13 11.88 42.89
C LEU A 120 -0.66 12.28 42.92
N PHE A 121 -0.36 13.53 42.57
CA PHE A 121 0.88 14.22 42.87
C PHE A 121 0.48 15.58 43.48
N PRO A 122 0.87 15.92 44.72
CA PRO A 122 0.45 17.16 45.36
C PRO A 122 1.17 18.35 44.73
N ALA A 123 0.57 18.92 43.70
CA ALA A 123 0.94 20.23 43.19
C ALA A 123 0.68 21.28 44.30
N SER A 124 1.72 22.03 44.65
CA SER A 124 1.85 22.83 45.87
C SER A 124 1.86 22.03 47.18
N TYR A 125 3.03 22.04 47.84
CA TYR A 125 3.02 22.42 49.26
C TYR A 125 2.42 23.84 49.32
N GLY A 126 1.25 23.98 49.94
CA GLY A 126 0.62 25.29 50.11
C GLY A 126 1.51 26.21 50.96
N SER A 127 1.64 27.47 50.56
CA SER A 127 2.54 28.46 51.21
C SER A 127 2.19 28.83 52.66
N ASP A 128 1.16 28.22 53.22
CA ASP A 128 0.57 28.55 54.52
C ASP A 128 0.61 27.40 55.54
N ASP A 129 0.92 26.16 55.12
CA ASP A 129 1.07 24.99 56.02
C ASP A 129 2.41 25.03 56.76
N LYS A 130 2.48 25.95 57.73
CA LYS A 130 3.56 26.07 58.69
C LYS A 130 3.54 24.90 59.66
N PHE A 131 4.26 23.84 59.32
CA PHE A 131 4.71 22.83 60.28
C PHE A 131 5.75 23.45 61.23
N SER A 132 5.30 24.33 62.14
CA SER A 132 6.09 24.74 63.29
C SER A 132 6.07 23.62 64.32
N VAL A 133 7.02 22.69 64.20
CA VAL A 133 7.31 21.72 65.25
C VAL A 133 8.04 22.48 66.35
N ASP A 134 7.34 22.78 67.44
CA ASP A 134 7.87 23.54 68.56
C ASP A 134 8.90 22.67 69.33
N TYR A 135 10.15 22.66 68.85
CA TYR A 135 11.28 21.88 69.38
C TYR A 135 11.74 22.39 70.77
N GLN A 136 10.86 22.29 71.76
CA GLN A 136 11.17 22.63 73.15
C GLN A 136 12.18 21.62 73.73
N ALA A 137 13.44 22.05 73.84
CA ALA A 137 14.50 21.47 74.68
C ALA A 137 14.55 19.93 74.69
N TYR A 138 15.17 19.35 73.66
CA TYR A 138 15.26 17.90 73.46
C TYR A 138 15.74 17.12 74.70
N ASP A 139 14.92 16.16 75.14
CA ASP A 139 15.42 14.97 75.84
C ASP A 139 16.29 14.16 74.85
N VAL A 140 17.54 13.86 75.19
CA VAL A 140 18.42 13.02 74.36
C VAL A 140 17.82 11.60 74.29
N PRO A 141 17.59 11.02 73.08
CA PRO A 141 16.87 9.76 72.94
C PRO A 141 17.58 8.61 73.66
N VAL A 142 16.92 8.04 74.66
CA VAL A 142 17.44 6.95 75.49
C VAL A 142 17.15 5.61 74.83
N CYS A 143 18.15 4.73 74.69
CA CYS A 143 17.85 3.37 74.24
C CYS A 143 17.00 2.63 75.28
N THR A 144 15.84 2.12 74.85
CA THR A 144 14.99 1.28 75.68
C THR A 144 15.36 -0.20 75.47
N PRO A 145 15.70 -0.97 76.52
CA PRO A 145 16.09 -2.36 76.36
C PRO A 145 14.90 -3.21 75.95
N GLY A 146 15.06 -3.96 74.85
CA GLY A 146 14.12 -5.01 74.44
C GLY A 146 14.08 -6.18 75.43
N SER A 147 13.31 -7.23 75.09
CA SER A 147 13.12 -8.41 75.94
C SER A 147 14.38 -9.27 76.18
N SER A 148 15.51 -8.93 75.56
CA SER A 148 16.80 -9.63 75.72
C SER A 148 17.98 -8.68 75.47
N GLY A 149 18.63 -8.23 76.54
CA GLY A 149 19.92 -7.52 76.48
C GLY A 149 20.00 -6.26 77.34
N ASN A 150 21.23 -5.86 77.69
CA ASN A 150 21.52 -4.48 78.08
C ASN A 150 21.51 -3.64 76.79
N CYS A 151 20.88 -2.47 76.78
CA CYS A 151 21.12 -1.49 75.73
C CYS A 151 21.91 -0.30 76.29
N TYR A 152 22.86 0.18 75.49
CA TYR A 152 23.67 1.35 75.75
C TYR A 152 23.22 2.47 74.80
N THR A 153 22.91 3.64 75.34
CA THR A 153 22.69 4.84 74.53
C THR A 153 24.02 5.31 73.92
N LEU A 154 25.14 5.15 74.63
CA LEU A 154 26.44 5.72 74.25
C LEU A 154 27.61 4.73 74.40
N MET A 155 28.53 4.75 73.44
CA MET A 155 29.79 4.02 73.46
C MET A 155 30.97 4.94 73.09
N ALA A 156 32.16 4.72 73.65
CA ALA A 156 33.38 5.46 73.29
C ALA A 156 34.28 4.60 72.39
N ILE A 157 34.87 5.22 71.37
CA ILE A 157 35.91 4.64 70.51
C ILE A 157 37.14 5.57 70.54
N PRO A 158 38.36 5.08 70.85
CA PRO A 158 38.65 3.81 71.53
C PRO A 158 38.03 3.79 72.93
N SER A 159 37.70 2.60 73.45
CA SER A 159 36.92 2.43 74.70
C SER A 159 37.70 2.71 76.01
N THR A 160 38.71 3.60 75.97
CA THR A 160 39.61 3.85 77.12
C THR A 160 38.88 4.45 78.31
N SER A 161 39.39 4.17 79.52
CA SER A 161 38.82 4.67 80.77
C SER A 161 38.67 6.19 80.83
N THR A 162 39.55 6.94 80.14
CA THR A 162 39.44 8.40 79.98
C THR A 162 38.19 8.78 79.20
N TYR A 163 38.00 8.26 77.98
CA TYR A 163 36.84 8.61 77.15
C TYR A 163 35.52 8.05 77.70
N THR A 164 35.51 6.86 78.29
CA THR A 164 34.29 6.37 78.97
C THR A 164 33.94 7.23 80.18
N SER A 165 34.92 7.71 80.96
CA SER A 165 34.64 8.60 82.10
C SER A 165 34.07 9.95 81.64
N LEU A 166 34.56 10.48 80.52
CA LEU A 166 34.03 11.70 79.92
C LEU A 166 32.58 11.50 79.42
N LEU A 167 32.27 10.39 78.75
CA LEU A 167 30.89 10.10 78.34
C LEU A 167 29.95 9.87 79.53
N THR A 168 30.43 9.34 80.67
CA THR A 168 29.61 9.29 81.90
C THR A 168 29.40 10.66 82.54
N GLU A 169 30.32 11.62 82.36
CA GLU A 169 30.10 13.00 82.78
C GLU A 169 29.11 13.71 81.86
N PHE A 170 29.23 13.54 80.54
CA PHE A 170 28.23 13.99 79.56
C PHE A 170 26.83 13.42 79.88
N ALA A 171 26.73 12.11 80.15
CA ALA A 171 25.47 11.49 80.54
C ALA A 171 24.84 12.16 81.76
N SER A 172 25.65 12.57 82.75
CA SER A 172 25.16 13.31 83.92
C SER A 172 24.71 14.75 83.63
N TYR A 173 25.26 15.40 82.60
CA TYR A 173 24.83 16.72 82.11
C TYR A 173 23.51 16.62 81.33
N ALA A 174 23.40 15.65 80.42
CA ALA A 174 22.21 15.39 79.60
C ALA A 174 21.08 14.64 80.32
N GLY A 175 21.13 14.50 81.66
CA GLY A 175 20.09 13.82 82.46
C GLY A 175 20.00 12.29 82.28
N LEU A 176 20.91 11.69 81.52
CA LEU A 176 20.90 10.26 81.18
C LEU A 176 21.33 9.38 82.37
N PRO A 177 20.66 8.22 82.60
CA PRO A 177 21.10 7.27 83.62
C PRO A 177 22.50 6.73 83.32
N ALA A 178 23.42 6.73 84.30
CA ALA A 178 24.82 6.32 84.10
C ALA A 178 25.01 4.86 83.59
N ALA A 179 23.99 4.01 83.70
CA ALA A 179 23.98 2.66 83.12
C ALA A 179 23.82 2.62 81.59
N THR A 180 23.54 3.76 80.94
CA THR A 180 23.37 3.89 79.48
C THR A 180 24.68 4.05 78.72
N VAL A 181 25.81 4.28 79.41
CA VAL A 181 27.14 4.33 78.78
C VAL A 181 27.75 2.93 78.81
N ALA A 182 28.28 2.47 77.68
CA ALA A 182 28.92 1.16 77.55
C ALA A 182 30.19 1.08 78.43
N PRO A 183 30.45 -0.08 79.08
CA PRO A 183 31.67 -0.29 79.86
C PRO A 183 32.91 -0.35 78.96
N VAL A 184 34.07 -0.05 79.54
CA VAL A 184 35.40 -0.25 78.91
C VAL A 184 35.50 -1.68 78.37
N ASN A 185 35.92 -1.81 77.10
CA ASN A 185 36.03 -3.08 76.40
C ASN A 185 37.26 -3.06 75.47
N ASP A 186 38.38 -3.60 75.95
CA ASP A 186 39.72 -3.46 75.35
C ASP A 186 39.83 -3.97 73.89
N ASP A 187 38.86 -4.73 73.40
CA ASP A 187 38.77 -5.20 72.01
C ASP A 187 38.44 -4.07 70.98
N ILE A 188 37.91 -2.91 71.42
CA ILE A 188 37.48 -1.81 70.53
C ILE A 188 38.46 -0.65 70.61
N THR A 189 39.24 -0.48 69.53
CA THR A 189 40.38 0.46 69.48
C THR A 189 40.35 1.46 68.32
N ASP A 190 39.47 1.26 67.34
CA ASP A 190 39.28 2.09 66.14
C ASP A 190 37.88 1.86 65.53
N ALA A 191 37.47 2.68 64.55
CA ALA A 191 36.21 2.49 63.83
C ALA A 191 36.07 1.09 63.20
N ALA A 192 37.15 0.50 62.67
CA ALA A 192 37.10 -0.81 62.01
C ALA A 192 36.81 -1.97 62.99
N SER A 193 37.33 -1.92 64.22
CA SER A 193 36.98 -2.86 65.28
C SER A 193 35.55 -2.63 65.82
N PHE A 194 35.05 -1.40 65.79
CA PHE A 194 33.65 -1.09 66.08
C PHE A 194 32.67 -1.62 65.01
N ASP A 195 32.96 -1.44 63.72
CA ASP A 195 32.18 -2.02 62.61
C ASP A 195 32.08 -3.54 62.74
N SER A 196 33.20 -4.20 63.03
CA SER A 196 33.25 -5.65 63.25
C SER A 196 32.57 -6.12 64.55
N TYR A 197 32.29 -5.21 65.49
CA TYR A 197 31.48 -5.47 66.68
C TYR A 197 29.98 -5.36 66.35
N MET A 198 29.60 -4.31 65.60
CA MET A 198 28.23 -4.03 65.14
C MET A 198 27.73 -4.96 64.02
N SER A 199 28.63 -5.70 63.34
CA SER A 199 28.27 -6.69 62.33
C SER A 199 27.65 -7.98 62.88
N SER A 200 27.44 -8.09 64.20
CA SER A 200 26.77 -9.23 64.84
C SER A 200 25.32 -8.89 65.24
N GLU A 201 24.37 -9.74 64.86
CA GLU A 201 22.92 -9.47 64.98
C GLU A 201 22.48 -9.17 66.44
N GLU A 202 23.08 -9.83 67.42
CA GLU A 202 22.79 -9.64 68.85
C GLU A 202 23.28 -8.28 69.38
N LYS A 203 24.29 -7.66 68.74
CA LYS A 203 24.88 -6.38 69.18
C LYS A 203 24.37 -5.18 68.39
N ARG A 204 23.93 -5.35 67.14
CA ARG A 204 23.36 -4.27 66.33
C ARG A 204 22.23 -3.52 67.05
N ASN A 205 21.39 -4.24 67.80
CA ASN A 205 20.24 -3.68 68.51
C ASN A 205 20.56 -3.23 69.96
N SER A 206 21.84 -3.18 70.37
CA SER A 206 22.24 -2.89 71.76
C SER A 206 23.04 -1.60 71.96
N THR A 207 23.34 -0.85 70.90
CA THR A 207 24.06 0.43 70.97
C THR A 207 23.39 1.46 70.06
N LEU A 208 22.95 2.60 70.60
CA LEU A 208 22.22 3.63 69.83
C LEU A 208 23.17 4.63 69.16
N PHE A 209 24.18 5.10 69.90
CA PHE A 209 25.24 6.00 69.42
C PHE A 209 26.62 5.50 69.85
N ALA A 210 27.63 5.77 69.01
CA ALA A 210 29.03 5.70 69.42
C ALA A 210 29.76 7.01 69.07
N VAL A 211 30.65 7.45 69.95
CA VAL A 211 31.47 8.66 69.78
C VAL A 211 32.93 8.23 69.63
N GLU A 212 33.49 8.49 68.46
CA GLU A 212 34.89 8.24 68.14
C GLU A 212 35.71 9.51 68.40
N PHE A 213 36.69 9.43 69.29
CA PHE A 213 37.56 10.55 69.67
C PHE A 213 38.87 10.50 68.90
N THR A 214 39.02 11.36 67.89
CA THR A 214 40.23 11.44 67.07
C THR A 214 41.33 12.29 67.75
N SER A 215 40.94 13.37 68.44
CA SER A 215 41.85 14.16 69.27
C SER A 215 41.15 14.83 70.46
N TYR A 216 41.88 14.96 71.58
CA TYR A 216 41.36 15.48 72.85
C TYR A 216 42.46 16.16 73.65
N ASP A 217 42.45 17.49 73.72
CA ASP A 217 43.36 18.27 74.58
C ASP A 217 42.69 19.54 75.14
N LEU A 218 42.17 19.39 76.36
CA LEU A 218 41.63 20.47 77.20
C LEU A 218 42.64 21.59 77.50
N ALA A 219 43.95 21.39 77.32
CA ALA A 219 44.97 22.41 77.61
C ALA A 219 45.11 23.48 76.51
N GLY A 220 44.53 23.27 75.32
CA GLY A 220 44.48 24.32 74.29
C GLY A 220 44.27 23.89 72.84
N ALA A 221 44.03 22.61 72.54
CA ALA A 221 43.88 22.12 71.16
C ALA A 221 42.51 21.44 70.87
N GLY A 222 41.50 21.71 71.70
CA GLY A 222 40.10 21.38 71.42
C GLY A 222 39.73 19.91 71.66
N VAL A 223 38.57 19.53 71.12
CA VAL A 223 38.07 18.16 71.05
C VAL A 223 37.58 17.93 69.63
N GLU A 224 37.99 16.83 69.03
CA GLU A 224 37.57 16.39 67.70
C GLU A 224 36.95 15.00 67.86
N TYR A 225 35.70 14.85 67.42
CA TYR A 225 34.97 13.60 67.50
C TYR A 225 34.11 13.34 66.27
N VAL A 226 33.79 12.07 66.03
CA VAL A 226 32.84 11.61 65.00
C VAL A 226 31.70 10.89 65.71
N LEU A 227 30.45 11.24 65.38
CA LEU A 227 29.25 10.59 65.89
C LEU A 227 28.79 9.51 64.91
N HIS A 228 28.69 8.27 65.40
CA HIS A 228 28.21 7.10 64.66
C HIS A 228 26.82 6.71 65.18
N TYR A 229 25.87 6.46 64.27
CA TYR A 229 24.48 6.09 64.57
C TYR A 229 23.88 5.20 63.45
N ASP A 230 22.73 4.55 63.69
CA ASP A 230 22.05 3.73 62.66
C ASP A 230 21.04 4.52 61.82
N GLN A 231 21.36 4.74 60.54
CA GLN A 231 20.49 5.39 59.54
C GLN A 231 19.21 4.60 59.21
N ASN A 232 19.10 3.34 59.66
CA ASN A 232 17.90 2.50 59.49
C ASN A 232 16.91 2.63 60.65
N TYR A 233 17.19 3.43 61.68
CA TYR A 233 16.31 3.63 62.83
C TYR A 233 15.17 4.63 62.53
N TRP A 234 14.16 4.20 61.77
CA TRP A 234 13.02 5.04 61.38
C TRP A 234 11.85 4.93 62.36
N THR A 235 11.46 6.05 62.97
CA THR A 235 10.32 6.18 63.88
C THR A 235 9.07 6.68 63.15
N CYS A 236 8.25 5.74 62.66
CA CYS A 236 6.93 6.03 62.10
C CYS A 236 5.82 5.88 63.15
N SER A 237 5.03 6.92 63.42
CA SER A 237 3.94 6.88 64.41
C SER A 237 2.69 6.14 63.92
N SER A 238 2.50 6.05 62.61
CA SER A 238 1.37 5.38 61.98
C SER A 238 1.81 4.58 60.74
N MET A 239 0.93 3.68 60.27
CA MET A 239 1.21 2.81 59.11
C MET A 239 1.00 3.54 57.76
N SER A 240 0.69 4.83 57.81
CA SER A 240 0.73 5.78 56.69
C SER A 240 2.10 6.45 56.65
N ALA A 241 2.83 6.31 55.54
CA ALA A 241 4.21 6.80 55.38
C ALA A 241 4.38 8.34 55.40
N SER A 242 3.34 9.09 55.73
CA SER A 242 3.33 10.54 55.91
C SER A 242 3.77 10.99 57.31
N GLU A 243 3.89 10.08 58.28
CA GLU A 243 4.32 10.38 59.66
C GLU A 243 5.57 9.57 60.07
N CYS A 244 6.55 9.50 59.17
CA CYS A 244 7.87 8.96 59.47
C CYS A 244 8.87 10.12 59.60
N THR A 245 9.29 10.42 60.83
CA THR A 245 10.35 11.42 61.09
C THR A 245 11.69 10.88 60.61
N SER A 246 12.55 11.74 60.07
CA SER A 246 13.86 11.28 59.61
C SER A 246 14.78 10.96 60.80
N PRO A 247 15.69 9.98 60.68
CA PRO A 247 16.70 9.73 61.71
C PRO A 247 17.59 10.96 61.98
N TYR A 248 17.78 11.83 60.99
CA TYR A 248 18.52 13.08 61.13
C TYR A 248 17.88 14.04 62.14
N GLU A 249 16.55 14.22 62.06
CA GLU A 249 15.79 15.14 62.93
C GLU A 249 15.59 14.61 64.35
N TRP A 250 15.38 13.30 64.50
CA TRP A 250 15.02 12.69 65.79
C TRP A 250 16.21 12.04 66.53
N LEU A 251 17.26 11.64 65.82
CA LEU A 251 18.40 10.90 66.37
C LEU A 251 19.70 11.72 66.32
N GLU A 252 20.10 12.23 65.14
CA GLU A 252 21.39 12.90 64.96
C GLU A 252 21.41 14.31 65.59
N LEU A 253 20.52 15.22 65.15
CA LEU A 253 20.52 16.63 65.59
C LEU A 253 20.41 16.82 67.12
N PRO A 254 19.55 16.10 67.86
CA PRO A 254 19.43 16.26 69.31
C PRO A 254 20.71 15.83 70.05
N MET A 255 21.30 14.71 69.61
CA MET A 255 22.51 14.15 70.19
C MET A 255 23.73 15.02 69.91
N LEU A 256 23.85 15.53 68.68
CA LEU A 256 24.94 16.41 68.26
C LEU A 256 24.91 17.74 69.04
N ASN A 257 23.75 18.41 69.12
CA ASN A 257 23.58 19.65 69.89
C ASN A 257 23.97 19.46 71.37
N ALA A 258 23.50 18.37 72.00
CA ALA A 258 23.84 18.08 73.40
C ALA A 258 25.35 17.88 73.60
N LEU A 259 26.03 17.14 72.72
CA LEU A 259 27.48 16.94 72.76
C LEU A 259 28.23 18.26 72.57
N ASP A 260 27.89 19.03 71.53
CA ASP A 260 28.52 20.32 71.23
C ASP A 260 28.35 21.31 72.39
N ALA A 261 27.16 21.38 73.00
CA ALA A 261 26.90 22.19 74.20
C ALA A 261 27.81 21.81 75.37
N PHE A 262 27.92 20.51 75.66
CA PHE A 262 28.79 19.99 76.72
C PHE A 262 30.27 20.26 76.45
N PHE A 263 30.77 20.02 75.24
CA PHE A 263 32.17 20.26 74.89
C PHE A 263 32.50 21.75 74.82
N ALA A 264 31.63 22.58 74.24
CA ALA A 264 31.78 24.04 74.26
C ALA A 264 31.81 24.57 75.70
N GLY A 265 30.95 24.07 76.58
CA GLY A 265 30.96 24.46 77.99
C GLY A 265 32.19 23.98 78.75
N LYS A 266 32.69 22.76 78.47
CA LYS A 266 33.94 22.22 79.02
C LYS A 266 35.18 23.01 78.60
N ILE A 267 35.22 23.52 77.36
CA ILE A 267 36.33 24.30 76.81
C ILE A 267 36.26 25.77 77.26
N THR A 268 35.07 26.38 77.31
CA THR A 268 34.91 27.82 77.59
C THR A 268 34.68 28.15 79.07
N GLY A 269 34.22 27.20 79.88
CA GLY A 269 33.82 27.43 81.27
C GLY A 269 32.49 28.20 81.43
N LEU A 270 31.70 28.30 80.36
CA LEU A 270 30.37 28.92 80.33
C LEU A 270 29.32 27.86 79.98
N ASP A 271 28.07 28.03 80.41
CA ASP A 271 26.98 27.18 79.94
C ASP A 271 26.51 27.69 78.56
N VAL A 272 26.56 26.83 77.53
CA VAL A 272 26.37 27.21 76.12
C VAL A 272 25.27 26.36 75.50
N THR A 273 24.11 26.96 75.27
CA THR A 273 22.95 26.32 74.64
C THR A 273 22.86 26.75 73.16
N PHE A 274 22.89 25.80 72.22
CA PHE A 274 22.62 26.08 70.81
C PHE A 274 21.12 26.01 70.52
N ASP A 275 20.53 27.16 70.24
CA ASP A 275 19.12 27.29 69.83
C ASP A 275 19.01 27.02 68.31
N LEU A 276 18.57 25.81 67.95
CA LEU A 276 18.35 25.38 66.55
C LEU A 276 17.03 25.94 66.02
N GLY A 277 16.93 27.26 65.95
CA GLY A 277 15.71 27.94 65.50
C GLY A 277 15.42 27.75 63.99
N ASP A 278 14.14 27.52 63.67
CA ASP A 278 13.57 27.35 62.33
C ASP A 278 13.78 28.56 61.39
N ASN A 279 15.00 28.77 60.94
CA ASN A 279 15.30 29.61 59.78
C ASN A 279 14.92 28.84 58.52
N LEU A 280 13.61 28.79 58.26
CA LEU A 280 12.98 28.28 57.04
C LEU A 280 13.84 28.64 55.82
N LEU A 281 14.30 27.61 55.10
CA LEU A 281 14.92 27.78 53.79
C LEU A 281 13.97 28.63 52.92
N PRO A 282 14.49 29.55 52.09
CA PRO A 282 13.65 30.32 51.18
C PRO A 282 12.85 29.35 50.33
N PRO A 283 11.52 29.56 50.15
CA PRO A 283 10.65 28.58 49.52
C PRO A 283 11.21 28.20 48.16
N HIS A 284 11.45 26.90 47.97
CA HIS A 284 11.98 26.40 46.71
C HIS A 284 11.08 26.86 45.55
N PRO A 285 11.64 27.24 44.40
CA PRO A 285 10.82 27.47 43.21
C PRO A 285 10.01 26.19 42.97
N GLY A 286 8.70 26.34 42.79
CA GLY A 286 7.79 25.20 42.68
C GLY A 286 8.26 24.23 41.59
N GLN A 287 8.19 22.93 41.86
CA GLN A 287 8.39 21.94 40.81
C GLN A 287 7.36 22.16 39.71
N ASP A 288 7.82 22.17 38.44
CA ASP A 288 6.93 22.32 37.29
C ASP A 288 5.87 21.21 37.31
N ASP A 289 4.61 21.57 37.03
CA ASP A 289 3.46 20.65 37.02
C ASP A 289 3.78 19.40 36.18
N PHE A 290 3.59 18.19 36.73
CA PHE A 290 3.85 16.95 36.00
C PHE A 290 3.01 16.87 34.71
N GLN A 291 3.65 17.05 33.56
CA GLN A 291 2.98 17.05 32.26
C GLN A 291 3.01 15.64 31.67
N ILE A 292 1.87 14.96 31.61
CA ILE A 292 1.75 13.64 30.96
C ILE A 292 2.20 13.66 29.47
N PHE A 293 2.24 14.86 28.87
CA PHE A 293 2.75 15.08 27.53
C PHE A 293 4.26 14.84 27.38
N SER A 294 5.10 15.02 28.40
CA SER A 294 6.52 14.66 28.26
C SER A 294 6.71 13.15 28.17
N VAL A 295 6.13 12.41 29.12
CA VAL A 295 6.21 10.95 29.22
C VAL A 295 5.58 10.24 28.01
N PHE A 296 4.38 10.65 27.58
CA PHE A 296 3.63 9.94 26.53
C PHE A 296 3.50 10.69 25.19
N GLY A 297 3.88 11.98 25.12
CA GLY A 297 3.71 12.78 23.91
C GLY A 297 4.51 12.27 22.72
N SER A 298 5.72 11.76 22.94
CA SER A 298 6.55 11.13 21.88
C SER A 298 5.85 9.93 21.24
N MET A 299 5.26 9.05 22.06
CA MET A 299 4.46 7.91 21.61
C MET A 299 3.17 8.35 20.90
N VAL A 300 2.48 9.37 21.40
CA VAL A 300 1.23 9.88 20.83
C VAL A 300 1.46 10.59 19.48
N LEU A 301 2.49 11.43 19.38
CA LEU A 301 2.91 12.08 18.14
C LEU A 301 3.32 11.03 17.09
N PHE A 302 4.05 9.99 17.52
CA PHE A 302 4.35 8.84 16.65
C PHE A 302 3.07 8.14 16.15
N ALA A 303 2.09 7.89 17.02
CA ALA A 303 0.83 7.23 16.68
C ALA A 303 0.00 8.04 15.65
N ILE A 304 -0.14 9.36 15.85
CA ILE A 304 -0.92 10.25 14.96
C ILE A 304 -0.45 10.15 13.50
N PHE A 305 0.87 10.17 13.30
CA PHE A 305 1.47 10.11 11.98
C PHE A 305 1.50 8.67 11.42
N SER A 306 1.93 7.67 12.21
CA SER A 306 2.10 6.29 11.73
C SER A 306 0.80 5.63 11.24
N ILE A 307 -0.37 6.03 11.77
CA ILE A 307 -1.71 5.62 11.28
C ILE A 307 -1.89 5.89 9.77
N HIS A 308 -1.29 6.95 9.23
CA HIS A 308 -1.37 7.27 7.80
C HIS A 308 -0.75 6.18 6.93
N THR A 309 0.30 5.50 7.40
CA THR A 309 0.97 4.38 6.71
C THR A 309 0.01 3.23 6.42
N VAL A 310 -0.89 2.93 7.37
CA VAL A 310 -1.87 1.85 7.25
C VAL A 310 -2.90 2.15 6.16
N ILE A 311 -3.40 3.39 6.11
CA ILE A 311 -4.45 3.79 5.18
C ILE A 311 -3.89 4.01 3.77
N PHE A 312 -2.75 4.69 3.65
CA PHE A 312 -2.15 5.03 2.36
C PHE A 312 -1.59 3.80 1.63
N SER A 313 -0.95 2.87 2.33
CA SER A 313 -0.52 1.60 1.72
C SER A 313 -1.72 0.76 1.25
N ALA A 314 -2.81 0.70 2.02
CA ALA A 314 -4.04 0.02 1.62
C ALA A 314 -4.70 0.66 0.38
N GLN A 315 -4.69 1.99 0.25
CA GLN A 315 -5.18 2.69 -0.95
C GLN A 315 -4.34 2.37 -2.19
N ILE A 316 -3.00 2.43 -2.11
CA ILE A 316 -2.13 2.10 -3.25
C ILE A 316 -2.24 0.61 -3.62
N VAL A 317 -2.33 -0.28 -2.63
CA VAL A 317 -2.43 -1.72 -2.88
C VAL A 317 -3.82 -2.13 -3.36
N THR A 318 -4.91 -1.45 -2.98
CA THR A 318 -6.23 -1.72 -3.59
C THR A 318 -6.29 -1.34 -5.08
N GLU A 319 -5.63 -0.27 -5.54
CA GLU A 319 -5.50 0.00 -6.99
C GLU A 319 -4.61 -1.04 -7.71
N LYS A 320 -3.61 -1.59 -7.02
CA LYS A 320 -2.69 -2.64 -7.53
C LYS A 320 -3.40 -4.00 -7.64
N GLU A 321 -4.12 -4.40 -6.60
CA GLU A 321 -4.91 -5.64 -6.48
C GLU A 321 -6.03 -5.67 -7.53
N ASN A 322 -6.78 -4.58 -7.66
CA ASN A 322 -7.77 -4.39 -8.72
C ASN A 322 -7.16 -4.08 -10.09
N ARG A 323 -5.83 -4.17 -10.27
CA ARG A 323 -5.09 -3.94 -11.54
C ARG A 323 -5.36 -2.61 -12.27
N ILE A 324 -6.00 -1.63 -11.63
CA ILE A 324 -6.42 -0.37 -12.27
C ILE A 324 -5.21 0.38 -12.85
N ARG A 325 -4.09 0.36 -12.11
CA ARG A 325 -2.80 0.90 -12.55
C ARG A 325 -2.28 0.27 -13.85
N ALA A 326 -2.50 -1.02 -14.07
CA ALA A 326 -2.09 -1.71 -15.30
C ALA A 326 -2.97 -1.30 -16.49
N TYR A 327 -4.29 -1.18 -16.29
CA TYR A 327 -5.19 -0.67 -17.31
C TYR A 327 -4.88 0.80 -17.68
N MET A 328 -4.65 1.66 -16.69
CA MET A 328 -4.24 3.06 -16.95
C MET A 328 -2.93 3.13 -17.74
N LYS A 329 -1.94 2.25 -17.47
CA LYS A 329 -0.72 2.12 -18.29
C LYS A 329 -1.07 1.86 -19.77
N VAL A 330 -2.03 0.97 -20.08
CA VAL A 330 -2.49 0.69 -21.46
C VAL A 330 -3.14 1.91 -22.12
N VAL A 331 -4.00 2.65 -21.41
CA VAL A 331 -4.66 3.85 -21.96
C VAL A 331 -3.67 4.99 -22.27
N GLY A 332 -2.44 4.91 -21.75
CA GLY A 332 -1.35 5.85 -22.05
C GLY A 332 -0.80 6.61 -20.84
N LEU A 333 -1.16 6.21 -19.62
CA LEU A 333 -0.64 6.84 -18.41
C LEU A 333 0.86 6.59 -18.24
N ARG A 334 1.62 7.68 -18.05
CA ARG A 334 3.05 7.61 -17.71
C ARG A 334 3.20 7.22 -16.24
N THR A 335 4.10 6.29 -15.94
CA THR A 335 4.32 5.77 -14.57
C THR A 335 4.82 6.85 -13.61
N ILE A 336 5.53 7.87 -14.12
CA ILE A 336 5.92 9.06 -13.35
C ILE A 336 4.68 9.85 -12.91
N SER A 337 3.72 10.09 -13.81
CA SER A 337 2.48 10.81 -13.49
C SER A 337 1.63 10.09 -12.44
N TYR A 338 1.65 8.76 -12.44
CA TYR A 338 1.00 7.95 -11.40
C TYR A 338 1.61 8.22 -10.02
N TRP A 339 2.92 8.01 -9.87
CA TRP A 339 3.58 8.19 -8.57
C TRP A 339 3.60 9.64 -8.10
N ALA A 340 3.73 10.61 -9.01
CA ALA A 340 3.66 12.02 -8.69
C ALA A 340 2.27 12.44 -8.15
N SER A 341 1.16 11.91 -8.69
CA SER A 341 -0.18 12.18 -8.14
C SER A 341 -0.27 11.72 -6.69
N PHE A 342 0.11 10.47 -6.41
CA PHE A 342 0.08 9.91 -5.07
C PHE A 342 0.99 10.65 -4.09
N ILE A 343 2.24 10.95 -4.47
CA ILE A 343 3.16 11.69 -3.59
C ILE A 343 2.63 13.09 -3.27
N ILE A 344 2.12 13.81 -4.26
CA ILE A 344 1.54 15.15 -4.03
C ILE A 344 0.29 15.03 -3.14
N TYR A 345 -0.64 14.13 -3.43
CA TYR A 345 -1.84 13.91 -2.63
C TYR A 345 -1.51 13.57 -1.17
N MET A 346 -0.61 12.61 -0.91
CA MET A 346 -0.20 12.27 0.45
C MET A 346 0.52 13.44 1.14
N SER A 347 1.37 14.20 0.43
CA SER A 347 2.04 15.37 1.00
C SER A 347 1.06 16.48 1.40
N VAL A 348 -0.01 16.70 0.65
CA VAL A 348 -1.06 17.68 0.99
C VAL A 348 -1.85 17.23 2.21
N ILE A 349 -2.28 15.97 2.28
CA ILE A 349 -3.01 15.44 3.45
C ILE A 349 -2.13 15.49 4.71
N ILE A 350 -0.85 15.10 4.61
CA ILE A 350 0.08 15.18 5.75
C ILE A 350 0.36 16.63 6.15
N THR A 351 0.53 17.56 5.19
CA THR A 351 0.74 19.00 5.52
C THR A 351 -0.48 19.58 6.25
N LEU A 352 -1.70 19.24 5.82
CA LEU A 352 -2.92 19.62 6.54
C LEU A 352 -2.99 18.99 7.94
N ASN A 353 -2.57 17.74 8.09
CA ASN A 353 -2.50 17.04 9.37
C ASN A 353 -1.51 17.71 10.34
N ILE A 354 -0.33 18.15 9.86
CA ILE A 354 0.67 18.91 10.64
C ILE A 354 0.12 20.28 11.07
N ILE A 355 -0.56 21.00 10.18
CA ILE A 355 -1.18 22.30 10.51
C ILE A 355 -2.25 22.12 11.59
N VAL A 356 -3.10 21.10 11.47
CA VAL A 356 -4.12 20.78 12.48
C VAL A 356 -3.47 20.38 13.81
N LEU A 357 -2.44 19.55 13.80
CA LEU A 357 -1.67 19.12 14.98
C LEU A 357 -1.17 20.33 15.77
N ILE A 358 -0.43 21.24 15.12
CA ILE A 358 0.16 22.43 15.75
C ILE A 358 -0.93 23.36 16.30
N ILE A 359 -2.02 23.58 15.54
CA ILE A 359 -3.16 24.39 16.00
C ILE A 359 -3.81 23.77 17.24
N SER A 360 -4.01 22.45 17.28
CA SER A 360 -4.54 21.78 18.48
C SER A 360 -3.58 21.87 19.67
N GLY A 361 -2.27 21.70 19.48
CA GLY A 361 -1.27 21.89 20.53
C GLY A 361 -1.31 23.30 21.14
N TRP A 362 -1.47 24.33 20.30
CA TRP A 362 -1.68 25.73 20.73
C TRP A 362 -3.01 25.92 21.48
N CYS A 363 -4.12 25.36 20.98
CA CYS A 363 -5.43 25.49 21.63
C CYS A 363 -5.47 24.84 23.02
N PHE A 364 -4.78 23.71 23.22
CA PHE A 364 -4.70 23.00 24.50
C PHE A 364 -3.53 23.44 25.40
N ARG A 365 -2.73 24.43 24.96
CA ARG A 365 -1.61 25.06 25.70
C ARG A 365 -0.53 24.08 26.20
N PHE A 366 -0.16 23.09 25.38
CA PHE A 366 0.98 22.23 25.70
C PHE A 366 2.31 22.97 25.52
N ARG A 367 3.16 22.98 26.56
CA ARG A 367 4.39 23.79 26.66
C ARG A 367 5.32 23.61 25.46
N MET A 368 5.56 22.36 25.08
CA MET A 368 6.31 21.95 23.88
C MET A 368 5.87 22.66 22.58
N PHE A 369 4.57 22.97 22.42
CA PHE A 369 4.05 23.69 21.25
C PHE A 369 4.03 25.22 21.41
N THR A 370 3.91 25.74 22.63
CA THR A 370 3.79 27.19 22.89
C THR A 370 5.12 27.91 23.03
N GLU A 371 6.16 27.21 23.50
CA GLU A 371 7.48 27.81 23.77
C GLU A 371 8.48 27.59 22.63
N THR A 372 8.42 26.46 21.92
CA THR A 372 9.34 26.17 20.80
C THR A 372 8.92 26.84 19.49
N ASN A 373 9.88 27.07 18.58
CA ASN A 373 9.56 27.76 17.34
C ASN A 373 8.71 26.91 16.37
N VAL A 374 7.54 27.45 15.99
CA VAL A 374 6.57 26.80 15.08
C VAL A 374 7.17 26.32 13.76
N LEU A 375 8.19 27.01 13.21
CA LEU A 375 8.84 26.55 11.98
C LEU A 375 9.71 25.31 12.20
N LEU A 376 10.37 25.18 13.36
CA LEU A 376 11.17 24.00 13.71
C LEU A 376 10.26 22.78 13.95
N LEU A 377 9.13 22.96 14.64
CA LEU A 377 8.08 21.95 14.75
C LEU A 377 7.56 21.52 13.37
N PHE A 378 7.22 22.48 12.51
CA PHE A 378 6.73 22.19 11.16
C PHE A 378 7.77 21.40 10.33
N VAL A 379 9.05 21.78 10.39
CA VAL A 379 10.14 21.05 9.71
C VAL A 379 10.24 19.62 10.23
N CYS A 380 10.28 19.41 11.56
CA CYS A 380 10.41 18.09 12.17
C CYS A 380 9.26 17.13 11.78
N PHE A 381 8.03 17.64 11.78
CA PHE A 381 6.87 16.83 11.37
C PHE A 381 6.80 16.63 9.84
N ALA A 382 7.26 17.59 9.04
CA ALA A 382 7.26 17.48 7.58
C ALA A 382 8.33 16.51 7.05
N THR A 383 9.53 16.50 7.64
CA THR A 383 10.60 15.53 7.31
C THR A 383 10.19 14.10 7.65
N TYR A 384 9.55 13.89 8.81
CA TYR A 384 8.98 12.59 9.15
C TYR A 384 7.81 12.19 8.23
N GLY A 385 6.92 13.14 7.91
CA GLY A 385 5.86 12.97 6.92
C GLY A 385 6.36 12.49 5.55
N TYR A 386 7.48 13.04 5.07
CA TYR A 386 8.13 12.58 3.84
C TYR A 386 8.67 11.14 3.96
N SER A 387 9.21 10.76 5.13
CA SER A 387 9.64 9.37 5.39
C SER A 387 8.48 8.37 5.40
N ILE A 388 7.30 8.76 5.91
CA ILE A 388 6.09 7.94 5.86
C ILE A 388 5.65 7.72 4.42
N ILE A 389 5.68 8.74 3.54
CA ILE A 389 5.34 8.57 2.13
C ILE A 389 6.29 7.56 1.46
N ALA A 390 7.59 7.64 1.74
CA ALA A 390 8.57 6.69 1.23
C ALA A 390 8.28 5.25 1.68
N LEU A 391 8.00 5.06 2.98
CA LEU A 391 7.65 3.78 3.58
C LEU A 391 6.33 3.20 3.03
N CYS A 392 5.29 4.03 2.84
CA CYS A 392 4.02 3.62 2.22
C CYS A 392 4.25 2.96 0.85
N ILE A 393 5.09 3.59 0.03
CA ILE A 393 5.38 3.14 -1.33
C ILE A 393 6.28 1.89 -1.31
N LEU A 394 7.21 1.79 -0.35
CA LEU A 394 8.04 0.59 -0.13
C LEU A 394 7.19 -0.64 0.24
N ILE A 395 6.28 -0.51 1.21
CA ILE A 395 5.34 -1.58 1.58
C ILE A 395 4.44 -1.93 0.39
N ALA A 396 3.90 -0.93 -0.31
CA ALA A 396 3.04 -1.13 -1.47
C ALA A 396 3.76 -1.75 -2.69
N ALA A 397 5.09 -1.65 -2.80
CA ALA A 397 5.87 -2.31 -3.85
C ALA A 397 5.96 -3.83 -3.61
N VAL A 398 6.20 -4.24 -2.36
CA VAL A 398 6.35 -5.66 -1.96
C VAL A 398 5.00 -6.37 -1.88
N VAL A 399 4.01 -5.75 -1.23
CA VAL A 399 2.72 -6.41 -0.94
C VAL A 399 1.82 -6.50 -2.17
N LYS A 400 1.00 -7.57 -2.25
CA LYS A 400 0.09 -7.85 -3.37
C LYS A 400 -1.40 -7.68 -3.06
N THR A 401 -1.80 -7.81 -1.80
CA THR A 401 -3.21 -7.76 -1.35
C THR A 401 -3.41 -6.70 -0.28
N SER A 402 -4.51 -5.96 -0.37
CA SER A 402 -4.77 -4.79 0.48
C SER A 402 -4.79 -5.09 1.98
N ARG A 403 -5.44 -6.20 2.37
CA ARG A 403 -5.50 -6.67 3.76
C ARG A 403 -4.12 -6.99 4.36
N LEU A 404 -3.21 -7.51 3.54
CA LEU A 404 -1.83 -7.77 3.97
C LEU A 404 -1.04 -6.46 4.10
N ALA A 405 -1.35 -5.44 3.31
CA ALA A 405 -0.67 -4.14 3.37
C ALA A 405 -1.07 -3.36 4.63
N SER A 406 -2.36 -3.37 4.98
CA SER A 406 -2.83 -2.82 6.26
C SER A 406 -2.28 -3.60 7.45
N LEU A 407 -2.27 -4.94 7.40
CA LEU A 407 -1.74 -5.77 8.49
C LEU A 407 -0.23 -5.56 8.69
N ALA A 408 0.55 -5.54 7.61
CA ALA A 408 2.00 -5.30 7.67
C ALA A 408 2.32 -3.89 8.18
N SER A 409 1.58 -2.88 7.74
CA SER A 409 1.73 -1.50 8.22
C SER A 409 1.32 -1.35 9.70
N PHE A 410 0.30 -2.08 10.14
CA PHE A 410 -0.17 -2.07 11.53
C PHE A 410 0.78 -2.84 12.47
N ALA A 411 1.32 -3.97 12.02
CA ALA A 411 2.39 -4.68 12.73
C ALA A 411 3.65 -3.82 12.82
N PHE A 412 4.03 -3.11 11.74
CA PHE A 412 5.13 -2.15 11.74
C PHE A 412 4.87 -0.97 12.69
N LEU A 413 3.63 -0.48 12.77
CA LEU A 413 3.21 0.55 13.73
C LEU A 413 3.40 0.06 15.17
N ILE A 414 2.85 -1.12 15.53
CA ILE A 414 2.99 -1.68 16.89
C ILE A 414 4.46 -1.91 17.23
N VAL A 415 5.21 -2.58 16.35
CA VAL A 415 6.64 -2.85 16.57
C VAL A 415 7.41 -1.55 16.73
N SER A 416 7.19 -0.52 15.91
CA SER A 416 7.87 0.77 16.06
C SER A 416 7.44 1.51 17.33
N CYS A 417 6.16 1.46 17.71
CA CYS A 417 5.62 2.16 18.87
C CYS A 417 6.11 1.57 20.20
N VAL A 418 6.33 0.24 20.26
CA VAL A 418 6.91 -0.44 21.43
C VAL A 418 8.45 -0.38 21.39
N LEU A 419 9.06 -0.61 20.22
CA LEU A 419 10.51 -0.64 20.10
C LEU A 419 11.14 0.74 20.24
N ALA A 420 10.48 1.85 19.87
CA ALA A 420 11.12 3.17 19.92
C ALA A 420 11.43 3.66 21.35
N PRO A 421 10.50 3.64 22.33
CA PRO A 421 10.82 3.94 23.73
C PRO A 421 11.81 2.94 24.33
N MET A 422 11.66 1.65 24.03
CA MET A 422 12.61 0.63 24.51
C MET A 422 14.00 0.83 23.93
N ALA A 423 14.11 1.29 22.69
CA ALA A 423 15.39 1.52 22.02
C ALA A 423 16.04 2.84 22.41
N SER A 424 15.32 3.90 22.79
CA SER A 424 15.95 5.11 23.38
C SER A 424 16.48 4.83 24.79
N GLY A 425 15.69 4.15 25.63
CA GLY A 425 16.16 3.70 26.95
C GLY A 425 17.35 2.73 26.87
N LEU A 426 17.33 1.80 25.91
CA LEU A 426 18.46 0.91 25.65
C LEU A 426 19.67 1.64 25.04
N LEU A 427 19.45 2.69 24.23
CA LEU A 427 20.53 3.55 23.70
C LEU A 427 21.31 4.17 24.87
N PHE A 428 20.59 4.79 25.81
CA PHE A 428 21.15 5.41 27.00
C PHE A 428 21.91 4.39 27.87
N ALA A 429 21.30 3.23 28.13
CA ALA A 429 21.94 2.16 28.90
C ALA A 429 23.18 1.56 28.21
N ILE A 430 23.24 1.52 26.87
CA ILE A 430 24.43 1.06 26.13
C ILE A 430 25.52 2.13 26.13
N LEU A 431 25.17 3.40 25.92
CA LEU A 431 26.11 4.53 25.92
C LEU A 431 26.81 4.70 27.27
N GLN A 432 26.13 4.42 28.39
CA GLN A 432 26.74 4.44 29.73
C GLN A 432 27.70 3.27 30.02
N ASN A 433 27.69 2.17 29.25
CA ASN A 433 28.32 0.92 29.67
C ASN A 433 29.55 0.47 28.88
N ASP A 434 29.62 0.61 27.55
CA ASP A 434 30.86 0.27 26.83
C ASP A 434 30.92 0.74 25.35
N ASP A 435 32.05 1.34 24.95
CA ASP A 435 32.24 1.99 23.64
C ASP A 435 32.68 1.00 22.54
N THR A 436 31.97 -0.13 22.41
CA THR A 436 32.38 -1.19 21.50
C THR A 436 32.08 -0.87 20.02
N PRO A 437 32.89 -1.37 19.07
CA PRO A 437 32.59 -1.25 17.64
C PRO A 437 31.33 -2.02 17.23
N VAL A 438 30.87 -2.98 18.03
CA VAL A 438 29.61 -3.72 17.80
C VAL A 438 28.41 -2.82 18.13
N ASN A 439 28.44 -2.16 19.30
CA ASN A 439 27.42 -1.19 19.71
C ASN A 439 27.29 -0.09 18.64
N ASN A 440 28.42 0.47 18.20
CA ASN A 440 28.48 1.48 17.13
C ASN A 440 27.92 1.03 15.75
N VAL A 441 27.88 -0.28 15.45
CA VAL A 441 27.21 -0.82 14.25
C VAL A 441 25.71 -1.03 14.50
N VAL A 442 25.34 -1.52 15.69
CA VAL A 442 23.93 -1.69 16.10
C VAL A 442 23.20 -0.34 16.14
N MET A 443 23.82 0.71 16.68
CA MET A 443 23.28 2.08 16.65
C MET A 443 22.92 2.51 15.23
N LYS A 444 23.83 2.33 14.26
CA LYS A 444 23.62 2.75 12.86
C LYS A 444 22.57 1.93 12.11
N ILE A 445 22.34 0.69 12.52
CA ILE A 445 21.24 -0.15 12.00
C ILE A 445 19.90 0.30 12.59
N LEU A 446 19.87 0.72 13.86
CA LEU A 446 18.70 1.30 14.52
C LEU A 446 18.36 2.70 13.96
N GLU A 447 19.35 3.60 13.82
CA GLU A 447 19.19 4.93 13.18
C GLU A 447 18.59 4.83 11.76
N ALA A 448 18.89 3.76 11.02
CA ALA A 448 18.37 3.53 9.66
C ALA A 448 16.87 3.21 9.60
N ILE A 449 16.18 3.09 10.75
CA ILE A 449 14.74 2.97 10.88
C ILE A 449 14.17 4.38 11.15
N SER A 450 13.68 5.07 10.10
CA SER A 450 13.21 6.47 10.23
C SER A 450 12.20 6.73 11.36
N PRO A 451 11.25 5.82 11.69
CA PRO A 451 10.45 5.87 12.93
C PRO A 451 11.21 6.14 14.24
N LEU A 452 12.33 5.43 14.47
CA LEU A 452 13.11 5.55 15.70
C LEU A 452 13.82 6.90 15.75
N LEU A 453 14.40 7.30 14.62
CA LEU A 453 15.05 8.59 14.47
C LEU A 453 14.06 9.75 14.68
N PHE A 454 12.82 9.64 14.22
CA PHE A 454 11.77 10.62 14.56
C PHE A 454 11.46 10.63 16.06
N TYR A 455 11.31 9.46 16.69
CA TYR A 455 11.05 9.37 18.14
C TYR A 455 12.11 10.13 18.94
N GLN A 456 13.40 9.91 18.67
CA GLN A 456 14.52 10.62 19.32
C GLN A 456 14.47 12.15 19.11
N ASN A 457 14.08 12.64 17.92
CA ASN A 457 13.92 14.08 17.68
C ASN A 457 12.71 14.67 18.44
N VAL A 458 11.67 13.88 18.68
CA VAL A 458 10.50 14.30 19.48
C VAL A 458 10.78 14.19 20.98
N GLU A 459 11.55 13.21 21.42
CA GLU A 459 12.04 13.06 22.81
C GLU A 459 12.82 14.33 23.23
N LYS A 460 13.69 14.85 22.35
CA LYS A 460 14.38 16.14 22.55
C LYS A 460 13.48 17.38 22.48
N LEU A 461 12.35 17.33 21.79
CA LEU A 461 11.32 18.39 21.85
C LEU A 461 10.46 18.29 23.12
N ASN A 462 10.27 17.07 23.66
CA ASN A 462 9.50 16.81 24.86
C ASN A 462 10.23 17.23 26.14
N ALA A 463 11.57 17.22 26.17
CA ALA A 463 12.36 17.71 27.31
C ALA A 463 12.11 19.21 27.64
N VAL A 464 11.65 20.00 26.66
CA VAL A 464 11.18 21.39 26.87
C VAL A 464 9.88 21.42 27.67
N SER A 465 9.04 20.38 27.59
CA SER A 465 7.79 20.30 28.37
C SER A 465 8.04 20.11 29.86
N ASP A 466 9.11 19.40 30.24
CA ASP A 466 9.56 19.21 31.64
C ASP A 466 10.42 20.37 32.17
N GLY A 467 10.71 21.40 31.36
CA GLY A 467 11.63 22.49 31.74
C GLY A 467 13.11 22.09 31.84
N VAL A 468 13.46 20.84 31.49
CA VAL A 468 14.83 20.29 31.59
C VAL A 468 15.77 20.87 30.52
N SER A 469 15.23 21.33 29.39
CA SER A 469 15.98 21.94 28.29
C SER A 469 15.33 23.22 27.81
N ASP A 470 16.14 24.24 27.49
CA ASP A 470 15.68 25.50 26.91
C ASP A 470 14.85 25.31 25.62
N PRO A 471 13.87 26.18 25.33
CA PRO A 471 13.04 26.06 24.12
C PRO A 471 13.85 26.22 22.83
N LEU A 472 13.84 25.19 21.99
CA LEU A 472 14.62 25.13 20.74
C LEU A 472 14.40 26.36 19.82
N THR A 473 15.52 27.04 19.53
CA THR A 473 15.65 28.23 18.68
C THR A 473 16.45 27.94 17.41
N PHE A 474 16.62 28.94 16.54
CA PHE A 474 17.48 28.80 15.35
C PHE A 474 18.98 28.83 15.68
N SER A 475 19.37 29.22 16.90
CA SER A 475 20.76 29.18 17.39
C SER A 475 21.25 27.73 17.51
N ASP A 476 20.35 26.83 17.90
CA ASP A 476 20.65 25.47 18.34
C ASP A 476 20.74 24.46 17.16
N LEU A 477 20.81 25.00 15.93
CA LEU A 477 20.96 24.27 14.68
C LEU A 477 22.43 24.06 14.29
N GLU A 478 23.32 23.88 15.27
CA GLU A 478 24.72 23.60 14.99
C GLU A 478 24.92 22.17 14.48
N TRP A 479 25.78 22.02 13.46
CA TRP A 479 26.23 20.72 12.98
C TRP A 479 27.48 20.30 13.77
N THR A 480 27.26 19.61 14.89
CA THR A 480 28.33 18.90 15.57
C THR A 480 28.56 17.52 14.93
N ASN A 481 29.80 17.05 14.94
CA ASN A 481 30.18 15.74 14.40
C ASN A 481 30.29 14.65 15.48
N ASP A 482 29.95 14.99 16.73
CA ASP A 482 30.18 14.13 17.89
C ASP A 482 29.32 12.87 17.82
N THR A 483 29.92 11.73 18.19
CA THR A 483 29.34 10.42 17.93
C THR A 483 28.27 10.00 18.92
N GLU A 484 28.31 10.56 20.13
CA GLU A 484 27.52 10.15 21.28
C GLU A 484 26.04 10.58 21.21
N GLU A 485 25.74 11.74 20.60
CA GLU A 485 24.37 12.24 20.47
C GLU A 485 23.98 12.65 19.04
N VAL A 486 22.72 12.40 18.70
CA VAL A 486 22.08 12.93 17.48
C VAL A 486 21.54 14.33 17.78
N THR A 487 22.11 15.37 17.18
CA THR A 487 21.52 16.73 17.24
C THR A 487 20.24 16.81 16.41
N PHE A 488 19.35 17.75 16.75
CA PHE A 488 18.06 17.95 16.06
C PHE A 488 18.23 18.18 14.53
N LEU A 489 19.28 18.90 14.13
CA LEU A 489 19.65 19.08 12.73
C LEU A 489 20.12 17.77 12.08
N ARG A 490 21.06 17.05 12.71
CA ARG A 490 21.57 15.75 12.22
C ARG A 490 20.44 14.74 12.05
N GLY A 491 19.53 14.64 13.02
CA GLY A 491 18.39 13.75 12.99
C GLY A 491 17.43 14.04 11.82
N ASN A 492 17.08 15.31 11.62
CA ASN A 492 16.25 15.72 10.48
C ASN A 492 16.93 15.44 9.12
N VAL A 493 18.23 15.72 8.99
CA VAL A 493 18.99 15.47 7.74
C VAL A 493 19.11 13.97 7.45
N LEU A 494 19.44 13.15 8.46
CA LEU A 494 19.51 11.69 8.32
C LEU A 494 18.14 11.09 7.93
N MET A 495 17.03 11.61 8.47
CA MET A 495 15.69 11.17 8.08
C MET A 495 15.34 11.49 6.62
N ILE A 496 15.82 12.63 6.08
CA ILE A 496 15.74 12.93 4.64
C ILE A 496 16.60 11.94 3.82
N VAL A 497 17.82 11.63 4.27
CA VAL A 497 18.69 10.66 3.58
C VAL A 497 18.04 9.26 3.55
N TYR A 498 17.63 8.71 4.69
CA TYR A 498 17.02 7.37 4.75
C TYR A 498 15.70 7.29 3.96
N SER A 499 14.87 8.33 3.98
CA SER A 499 13.64 8.35 3.17
C SER A 499 13.92 8.41 1.66
N THR A 500 14.94 9.14 1.18
CA THR A 500 15.33 9.06 -0.24
C THR A 500 15.84 7.67 -0.63
N ILE A 501 16.55 6.97 0.27
CA ILE A 501 16.95 5.57 0.08
C ILE A 501 15.71 4.67 -0.03
N TYR A 502 14.72 4.83 0.87
CA TYR A 502 13.45 4.09 0.80
C TYR A 502 12.73 4.33 -0.54
N PHE A 503 12.67 5.56 -1.06
CA PHE A 503 12.11 5.84 -2.39
C PHE A 503 12.86 5.11 -3.51
N ILE A 504 14.20 5.12 -3.50
CA ILE A 504 15.04 4.43 -4.50
C ILE A 504 14.76 2.92 -4.47
N VAL A 505 14.77 2.31 -3.28
CA VAL A 505 14.49 0.88 -3.08
C VAL A 505 13.03 0.55 -3.47
N ALA A 506 12.07 1.41 -3.15
CA ALA A 506 10.66 1.18 -3.48
C ALA A 506 10.38 1.21 -4.99
N PHE A 507 10.92 2.20 -5.72
CA PHE A 507 10.78 2.25 -7.18
C PHE A 507 11.56 1.12 -7.89
N TYR A 508 12.71 0.72 -7.33
CA TYR A 508 13.44 -0.46 -7.76
C TYR A 508 12.60 -1.74 -7.63
N LEU A 509 12.05 -2.00 -6.43
CA LEU A 509 11.20 -3.16 -6.15
C LEU A 509 9.90 -3.13 -6.97
N ASP A 510 9.26 -1.98 -7.14
CA ASP A 510 8.08 -1.81 -8.01
C ASP A 510 8.40 -2.19 -9.47
N SER A 511 9.60 -1.90 -9.96
CA SER A 511 10.03 -2.26 -11.32
C SER A 511 10.33 -3.75 -11.54
N ILE A 512 10.56 -4.50 -10.45
CA ILE A 512 10.73 -5.97 -10.44
C ILE A 512 9.38 -6.66 -10.16
N SER A 513 8.55 -6.06 -9.30
CA SER A 513 7.27 -6.56 -8.80
C SER A 513 6.07 -6.20 -9.70
N ASP A 514 6.29 -5.43 -10.79
CA ASP A 514 5.25 -4.96 -11.71
C ASP A 514 4.42 -6.15 -12.22
N ALA A 515 3.17 -6.25 -11.73
CA ALA A 515 2.42 -7.51 -11.62
C ALA A 515 1.98 -8.15 -12.95
N ASN A 516 2.42 -7.58 -14.08
CA ASN A 516 2.05 -7.93 -15.45
C ASN A 516 3.06 -8.91 -16.08
N GLY A 517 3.77 -9.73 -15.30
CA GLY A 517 4.65 -10.78 -15.84
C GLY A 517 5.82 -10.28 -16.71
N VAL A 518 6.22 -9.01 -16.52
CA VAL A 518 7.42 -8.39 -17.11
C VAL A 518 8.16 -7.61 -16.02
N GLY A 519 8.41 -8.28 -14.89
CA GLY A 519 9.37 -7.79 -13.91
C GLY A 519 10.72 -7.62 -14.58
N LYS A 520 11.33 -6.43 -14.45
CA LYS A 520 12.67 -6.20 -14.98
C LYS A 520 13.66 -7.12 -14.24
N HIS A 521 14.71 -7.57 -14.93
CA HIS A 521 15.77 -8.35 -14.30
C HIS A 521 16.31 -7.58 -13.08
N PRO A 522 16.55 -8.19 -11.91
CA PRO A 522 16.93 -7.44 -10.70
C PRO A 522 18.12 -6.50 -10.92
N LEU A 523 19.15 -6.93 -11.64
CA LEU A 523 20.33 -6.09 -11.96
C LEU A 523 20.09 -4.99 -13.03
N TRP A 524 18.84 -4.70 -13.41
CA TRP A 524 18.46 -3.68 -14.39
C TRP A 524 19.10 -2.29 -14.18
N PRO A 525 19.22 -1.74 -12.95
CA PRO A 525 19.85 -0.43 -12.77
C PRO A 525 21.36 -0.43 -13.04
N LEU A 526 22.02 -1.56 -12.75
CA LEU A 526 23.47 -1.75 -12.86
C LEU A 526 23.92 -2.14 -14.27
N ILE A 527 23.00 -2.61 -15.11
CA ILE A 527 23.24 -2.93 -16.51
C ILE A 527 22.40 -1.98 -17.36
N PRO A 528 22.94 -0.84 -17.84
CA PRO A 528 22.19 0.09 -18.68
C PRO A 528 21.55 -0.64 -19.86
N TRP A 529 20.30 -0.34 -20.20
CA TRP A 529 19.61 -0.98 -21.34
C TRP A 529 20.40 -0.86 -22.66
N LYS A 530 21.11 0.26 -22.85
CA LYS A 530 22.06 0.43 -23.97
C LYS A 530 23.27 -0.51 -23.89
N VAL A 531 23.77 -0.83 -22.70
CA VAL A 531 24.82 -1.84 -22.52
C VAL A 531 24.26 -3.24 -22.73
N PHE A 532 23.05 -3.56 -22.26
CA PHE A 532 22.43 -4.86 -22.52
C PHE A 532 22.18 -5.07 -24.03
N THR A 533 21.64 -4.09 -24.74
CA THR A 533 21.37 -4.15 -26.20
C THR A 533 22.60 -3.95 -27.08
N PHE A 534 23.68 -3.32 -26.59
CA PHE A 534 24.98 -3.26 -27.29
C PHE A 534 25.82 -4.52 -27.04
N LEU A 535 25.70 -5.12 -25.86
CA LEU A 535 26.23 -6.46 -25.59
C LEU A 535 25.36 -7.56 -26.19
N GLU A 536 24.07 -7.37 -26.46
CA GLU A 536 23.21 -8.38 -27.07
C GLU A 536 23.79 -8.96 -28.38
N PRO A 537 24.24 -8.17 -29.37
CA PRO A 537 24.93 -8.69 -30.55
C PRO A 537 26.37 -9.16 -30.30
N LEU A 538 26.95 -8.97 -29.10
CA LEU A 538 28.28 -9.48 -28.72
C LEU A 538 28.17 -10.79 -27.92
N VAL A 539 27.30 -10.84 -26.92
CA VAL A 539 26.88 -12.02 -26.16
C VAL A 539 26.21 -13.02 -27.09
N ASN A 540 25.29 -12.62 -27.98
CA ASN A 540 24.69 -13.55 -28.94
C ASN A 540 25.71 -13.97 -30.02
N ARG A 541 26.71 -13.15 -30.38
CA ARG A 541 27.86 -13.60 -31.21
C ARG A 541 28.79 -14.57 -30.47
N TYR A 542 29.04 -14.34 -29.18
CA TYR A 542 29.86 -15.20 -28.32
C TYR A 542 29.19 -16.55 -28.09
N TRP A 543 27.90 -16.54 -27.71
CA TRP A 543 27.06 -17.73 -27.63
C TRP A 543 26.90 -18.44 -28.98
N ASN A 544 26.73 -17.74 -30.11
CA ASN A 544 26.75 -18.39 -31.43
C ASN A 544 28.11 -19.02 -31.76
N ARG A 545 29.22 -18.41 -31.36
CA ARG A 545 30.58 -18.96 -31.54
C ARG A 545 30.86 -20.16 -30.62
N ILE A 546 30.15 -20.28 -29.50
CA ILE A 546 30.15 -21.46 -28.61
C ILE A 546 29.18 -22.54 -29.12
N ARG A 547 27.97 -22.19 -29.56
CA ARG A 547 27.01 -23.09 -30.25
C ARG A 547 27.66 -23.78 -31.46
N GLY A 548 28.52 -23.07 -32.20
CA GLY A 548 29.30 -23.60 -33.31
C GLY A 548 30.50 -24.50 -32.94
N ARG A 549 30.75 -24.77 -31.64
CA ARG A 549 31.87 -25.62 -31.18
C ARG A 549 31.51 -26.65 -30.11
N ILE A 550 30.41 -26.48 -29.38
CA ILE A 550 29.90 -27.49 -28.47
C ILE A 550 28.59 -28.02 -29.05
N HIS A 551 28.57 -29.29 -29.47
CA HIS A 551 27.35 -30.05 -29.73
C HIS A 551 26.63 -30.37 -28.40
N ILE A 552 26.21 -29.32 -27.68
CA ILE A 552 24.98 -29.42 -26.91
C ILE A 552 23.89 -29.55 -27.97
N PRO A 553 23.05 -30.58 -27.96
CA PRO A 553 21.84 -30.52 -28.75
C PRO A 553 21.03 -29.32 -28.25
N LEU A 554 21.03 -28.25 -29.03
CA LEU A 554 19.80 -27.48 -29.13
C LEU A 554 18.78 -28.48 -29.65
N LEU A 555 17.97 -29.01 -28.73
CA LEU A 555 16.58 -29.31 -29.06
C LEU A 555 16.11 -28.14 -29.92
N SER A 556 15.79 -28.46 -31.17
CA SER A 556 15.38 -27.48 -32.16
C SER A 556 14.32 -26.55 -31.55
N GLU A 557 14.23 -25.32 -32.04
CA GLU A 557 12.97 -24.60 -31.90
C GLU A 557 11.88 -25.58 -32.31
N PRO A 558 10.92 -25.92 -31.43
CA PRO A 558 10.05 -27.06 -31.67
C PRO A 558 9.40 -26.85 -33.02
N ALA A 559 9.76 -27.71 -33.97
CA ALA A 559 9.24 -27.71 -35.33
C ALA A 559 7.85 -28.34 -35.22
N TRP A 560 6.96 -27.62 -34.54
CA TRP A 560 5.57 -27.97 -34.38
C TRP A 560 5.03 -28.35 -35.75
N PRO A 561 4.16 -29.37 -35.86
CA PRO A 561 3.66 -29.84 -37.14
C PRO A 561 3.21 -28.64 -38.01
N PRO A 562 3.58 -28.63 -39.30
CA PRO A 562 3.08 -27.63 -40.22
C PRO A 562 1.55 -27.67 -40.17
N LEU A 563 0.94 -26.49 -40.14
CA LEU A 563 -0.51 -26.39 -40.18
C LEU A 563 -0.91 -26.57 -41.64
N ASP A 564 -1.44 -27.75 -42.00
CA ASP A 564 -1.87 -28.11 -43.37
C ASP A 564 -3.07 -27.30 -43.90
N ASP A 565 -3.25 -26.08 -43.38
CA ASP A 565 -4.31 -25.16 -43.75
C ASP A 565 -3.81 -24.11 -44.77
N GLU A 566 -4.25 -24.25 -46.03
CA GLU A 566 -4.03 -23.26 -47.09
C GLU A 566 -4.43 -21.82 -46.74
N ASP A 567 -5.52 -21.64 -45.99
CA ASP A 567 -6.02 -20.32 -45.57
C ASP A 567 -5.06 -19.69 -44.52
N ILE A 568 -4.42 -20.51 -43.67
CA ILE A 568 -3.30 -20.05 -42.80
C ILE A 568 -2.05 -19.75 -43.62
N HIS A 569 -1.67 -20.61 -44.58
CA HIS A 569 -0.53 -20.34 -45.45
C HIS A 569 -0.73 -19.08 -46.32
N ALA A 570 -1.97 -18.75 -46.68
CA ALA A 570 -2.33 -17.47 -47.30
C ALA A 570 -2.16 -16.30 -46.31
N GLU A 571 -2.66 -16.43 -45.08
CA GLU A 571 -2.50 -15.40 -44.04
C GLU A 571 -1.03 -15.13 -43.69
N VAL A 572 -0.19 -16.17 -43.56
CA VAL A 572 1.25 -16.02 -43.30
C VAL A 572 1.94 -15.25 -44.43
N ARG A 573 1.57 -15.47 -45.70
CA ARG A 573 2.07 -14.69 -46.84
C ARG A 573 1.59 -13.24 -46.77
N ALA A 574 0.29 -13.00 -46.54
CA ALA A 574 -0.27 -11.67 -46.39
C ALA A 574 0.38 -10.87 -45.24
N VAL A 575 0.69 -11.52 -44.11
CA VAL A 575 1.44 -10.95 -42.98
C VAL A 575 2.86 -10.51 -43.38
N HIS A 576 3.52 -11.26 -44.26
CA HIS A 576 4.85 -10.88 -44.78
C HIS A 576 4.78 -9.72 -45.78
N GLU A 577 3.77 -9.73 -46.66
CA GLU A 577 3.54 -8.73 -47.71
C GLU A 577 2.84 -7.44 -47.22
N ALA A 578 2.38 -7.41 -45.97
CA ALA A 578 1.61 -6.30 -45.39
C ALA A 578 2.34 -4.94 -45.43
N GLY A 579 1.71 -3.95 -46.08
CA GLY A 579 2.17 -2.56 -46.13
C GLY A 579 1.95 -1.77 -44.83
N PRO A 580 2.54 -0.58 -44.68
CA PRO A 580 2.56 0.15 -43.40
C PRO A 580 1.20 0.69 -42.93
N ASP A 581 0.24 0.96 -43.82
CA ASP A 581 -1.09 1.50 -43.45
C ASP A 581 -2.05 0.46 -42.83
N THR A 582 -1.63 -0.80 -42.70
CA THR A 582 -2.51 -1.87 -42.21
C THR A 582 -2.69 -1.77 -40.67
N PRO A 583 -3.93 -1.81 -40.15
CA PRO A 583 -4.20 -1.57 -38.72
C PRO A 583 -3.46 -2.50 -37.77
N LEU A 584 -3.35 -3.79 -38.10
CA LEU A 584 -2.67 -4.78 -37.29
C LEU A 584 -1.98 -5.85 -38.15
N VAL A 585 -0.71 -6.09 -37.86
CA VAL A 585 0.07 -7.22 -38.39
C VAL A 585 0.81 -7.87 -37.23
N VAL A 586 0.69 -9.18 -37.09
CA VAL A 586 1.37 -9.96 -36.03
C VAL A 586 2.35 -10.90 -36.69
N LYS A 587 3.63 -10.82 -36.31
CA LYS A 587 4.74 -11.60 -36.89
C LYS A 587 5.37 -12.50 -35.85
N ASP A 588 5.17 -13.81 -36.01
CA ASP A 588 5.75 -14.91 -35.21
C ASP A 588 5.66 -14.72 -33.68
N LEU A 589 4.51 -14.23 -33.20
CA LEU A 589 4.37 -13.81 -31.81
C LEU A 589 4.44 -15.00 -30.84
N VAL A 590 5.36 -14.94 -29.87
CA VAL A 590 5.60 -15.98 -28.87
C VAL A 590 5.49 -15.41 -27.46
N LYS A 591 4.80 -16.13 -26.56
CA LYS A 591 4.82 -15.85 -25.12
C LYS A 591 5.19 -17.11 -24.32
N ARG A 592 6.27 -17.03 -23.55
CA ARG A 592 6.64 -18.02 -22.55
C ARG A 592 6.57 -17.42 -21.16
N PHE A 593 5.84 -18.06 -20.26
CA PHE A 593 5.84 -17.73 -18.84
C PHE A 593 6.85 -18.64 -18.14
N ARG A 594 7.99 -18.08 -17.74
CA ARG A 594 9.02 -18.80 -16.96
C ARG A 594 8.79 -18.58 -15.47
N LYS A 595 9.03 -19.62 -14.66
CA LYS A 595 9.00 -19.46 -13.18
C LYS A 595 10.24 -18.76 -12.63
N PHE A 596 11.36 -18.83 -13.34
CA PHE A 596 12.61 -18.12 -13.04
C PHE A 596 13.15 -17.43 -14.31
N PRO A 597 13.69 -16.20 -14.24
CA PRO A 597 14.09 -15.47 -15.44
C PRO A 597 15.29 -16.08 -16.17
N VAL A 598 16.26 -16.63 -15.42
CA VAL A 598 17.59 -17.03 -15.92
C VAL A 598 17.69 -18.53 -16.25
N VAL A 599 16.97 -19.40 -15.54
CA VAL A 599 17.07 -20.87 -15.66
C VAL A 599 15.81 -21.43 -16.33
N ARG A 600 15.96 -22.19 -17.41
CA ARG A 600 14.86 -22.98 -18.00
C ARG A 600 14.42 -24.05 -17.00
N SER A 601 13.17 -24.02 -16.60
CA SER A 601 12.55 -25.10 -15.81
C SER A 601 11.75 -26.02 -16.74
N PRO A 602 11.62 -27.33 -16.46
CA PRO A 602 10.64 -28.18 -17.14
C PRO A 602 9.18 -27.71 -16.92
N LYS A 603 8.93 -26.72 -16.05
CA LYS A 603 7.62 -26.09 -15.83
C LYS A 603 7.46 -24.73 -16.53
N ASP A 604 8.26 -24.43 -17.57
CA ASP A 604 8.16 -23.20 -18.38
C ASP A 604 7.04 -23.28 -19.44
N PHE A 605 5.84 -22.77 -19.12
CA PHE A 605 4.67 -22.81 -19.99
C PHE A 605 4.77 -21.86 -21.21
N VAL A 606 4.39 -22.34 -22.41
CA VAL A 606 4.31 -21.55 -23.64
C VAL A 606 2.85 -21.27 -23.98
N ALA A 607 2.39 -20.05 -23.72
CA ALA A 607 1.00 -19.65 -23.90
C ALA A 607 0.66 -19.24 -25.35
N VAL A 608 1.66 -18.84 -26.14
CA VAL A 608 1.52 -18.54 -27.58
C VAL A 608 2.76 -19.06 -28.31
N LYS A 609 2.57 -19.88 -29.35
CA LYS A 609 3.56 -20.74 -30.01
C LYS A 609 3.84 -20.30 -31.47
N GLY A 610 4.17 -19.02 -31.69
CA GLY A 610 4.53 -18.47 -33.01
C GLY A 610 3.30 -18.14 -33.85
N MET A 611 2.54 -17.14 -33.43
CA MET A 611 1.26 -16.79 -34.05
C MET A 611 1.43 -15.68 -35.10
N ASN A 612 0.84 -15.89 -36.28
CA ASN A 612 0.75 -14.93 -37.38
C ASN A 612 -0.73 -14.60 -37.67
N MET A 613 -1.05 -13.32 -37.89
CA MET A 613 -2.38 -12.83 -38.27
C MET A 613 -2.37 -11.36 -38.70
N MET A 614 -3.36 -10.95 -39.49
CA MET A 614 -3.52 -9.61 -40.04
C MET A 614 -4.98 -9.12 -39.93
N VAL A 615 -5.18 -7.82 -39.69
CA VAL A 615 -6.50 -7.17 -39.65
C VAL A 615 -6.51 -5.98 -40.62
N LYS A 616 -7.52 -5.95 -41.50
CA LYS A 616 -7.71 -4.88 -42.50
C LYS A 616 -8.45 -3.67 -41.89
N PRO A 617 -8.37 -2.46 -42.47
CA PRO A 617 -9.15 -1.32 -41.99
C PRO A 617 -10.66 -1.64 -42.03
N ASN A 618 -11.37 -1.25 -40.96
CA ASN A 618 -12.80 -1.47 -40.73
C ASN A 618 -13.25 -2.95 -40.71
N GLU A 619 -12.32 -3.89 -40.50
CA GLU A 619 -12.59 -5.31 -40.29
C GLU A 619 -12.81 -5.60 -38.79
N LEU A 620 -13.76 -6.50 -38.48
CA LEU A 620 -13.90 -7.13 -37.17
C LEU A 620 -13.39 -8.58 -37.24
N LEU A 621 -12.25 -8.83 -36.60
CA LEU A 621 -11.64 -10.15 -36.46
C LEU A 621 -11.98 -10.76 -35.10
N CYS A 622 -12.71 -11.88 -35.12
CA CYS A 622 -13.03 -12.68 -33.93
C CYS A 622 -11.94 -13.72 -33.68
N LEU A 623 -11.21 -13.63 -32.57
CA LEU A 623 -10.30 -14.67 -32.07
C LEU A 623 -11.09 -15.61 -31.13
N LEU A 624 -11.62 -16.69 -31.71
CA LEU A 624 -12.35 -17.75 -31.01
C LEU A 624 -11.37 -18.80 -30.45
N GLY A 625 -11.70 -19.47 -29.37
CA GLY A 625 -10.82 -20.49 -28.76
C GLY A 625 -11.31 -20.95 -27.39
N PRO A 626 -10.97 -22.17 -26.95
CA PRO A 626 -11.32 -22.64 -25.61
C PRO A 626 -10.59 -21.82 -24.52
N ASN A 627 -10.97 -22.03 -23.27
CA ASN A 627 -10.26 -21.46 -22.14
C ASN A 627 -8.83 -22.04 -22.07
N GLY A 628 -7.85 -21.20 -21.76
CA GLY A 628 -6.43 -21.57 -21.80
C GLY A 628 -5.75 -21.52 -23.18
N ALA A 629 -6.49 -21.35 -24.30
CA ALA A 629 -5.94 -21.41 -25.66
C ALA A 629 -4.91 -20.33 -26.04
N GLY A 630 -4.80 -19.26 -25.25
CA GLY A 630 -3.89 -18.13 -25.47
C GLY A 630 -4.57 -16.79 -25.72
N LYS A 631 -5.86 -16.78 -26.10
CA LYS A 631 -6.71 -15.60 -26.43
C LYS A 631 -6.31 -14.29 -25.75
N THR A 632 -6.58 -14.16 -24.45
CA THR A 632 -6.32 -12.96 -23.65
C THR A 632 -4.82 -12.66 -23.47
N THR A 633 -3.94 -13.67 -23.56
CA THR A 633 -2.48 -13.45 -23.55
C THR A 633 -2.02 -12.79 -24.85
N THR A 634 -2.58 -13.19 -26.00
CA THR A 634 -2.37 -12.53 -27.29
C THR A 634 -2.80 -11.06 -27.22
N ILE A 635 -4.06 -10.76 -26.87
CA ILE A 635 -4.52 -9.36 -26.76
C ILE A 635 -3.71 -8.57 -25.73
N SER A 636 -3.33 -9.17 -24.59
CA SER A 636 -2.49 -8.51 -23.57
C SER A 636 -1.07 -8.18 -24.06
N MET A 637 -0.53 -8.92 -25.03
CA MET A 637 0.70 -8.50 -25.72
C MET A 637 0.44 -7.35 -26.68
N MET A 638 -0.65 -7.44 -27.46
CA MET A 638 -0.96 -6.43 -28.48
C MET A 638 -1.34 -5.06 -27.89
N SER A 639 -1.95 -5.02 -26.69
CA SER A 639 -2.19 -3.79 -25.92
C SER A 639 -0.99 -3.34 -25.07
N GLY A 640 0.07 -4.15 -25.01
CA GLY A 640 1.27 -3.88 -24.23
C GLY A 640 1.07 -3.94 -22.71
N LEU A 641 0.13 -4.75 -22.20
CA LEU A 641 0.19 -5.23 -20.80
C LEU A 641 1.41 -6.13 -20.60
N PHE A 642 1.65 -7.01 -21.58
CA PHE A 642 2.76 -7.96 -21.61
C PHE A 642 3.72 -7.62 -22.76
N ALA A 643 5.02 -7.74 -22.52
CA ALA A 643 6.01 -7.78 -23.59
C ALA A 643 6.00 -9.17 -24.27
N PRO A 644 6.18 -9.25 -25.61
CA PRO A 644 6.43 -10.51 -26.28
C PRO A 644 7.74 -11.16 -25.82
N THR A 645 7.88 -12.46 -26.06
CA THR A 645 9.13 -13.23 -25.78
C THR A 645 9.97 -13.42 -27.04
N ALA A 646 9.31 -13.55 -28.18
CA ALA A 646 9.86 -13.44 -29.54
C ALA A 646 8.72 -13.03 -30.48
N GLY A 647 9.06 -12.67 -31.72
CA GLY A 647 8.14 -12.02 -32.66
C GLY A 647 7.88 -10.55 -32.30
N ASP A 648 7.11 -9.86 -33.14
CA ASP A 648 6.67 -8.48 -32.90
C ASP A 648 5.29 -8.23 -33.52
N GLY A 649 4.62 -7.17 -33.06
CA GLY A 649 3.37 -6.69 -33.63
C GLY A 649 3.52 -5.28 -34.19
N LEU A 650 2.92 -5.03 -35.35
CA LEU A 650 2.91 -3.72 -36.02
C LEU A 650 1.49 -3.16 -36.03
N VAL A 651 1.33 -1.91 -35.59
CA VAL A 651 0.05 -1.18 -35.56
C VAL A 651 0.20 0.07 -36.41
N TYR A 652 -0.40 0.10 -37.62
CA TYR A 652 -0.13 1.15 -38.62
C TYR A 652 1.38 1.39 -38.81
N GLY A 653 2.13 0.30 -39.03
CA GLY A 653 3.59 0.30 -39.20
C GLY A 653 4.41 0.55 -37.93
N ARG A 654 3.78 0.82 -36.78
CA ARG A 654 4.46 1.09 -35.50
C ARG A 654 4.66 -0.17 -34.69
N SER A 655 5.92 -0.46 -34.34
CA SER A 655 6.29 -1.67 -33.58
C SER A 655 5.85 -1.58 -32.12
N ILE A 656 5.19 -2.62 -31.64
CA ILE A 656 4.69 -2.79 -30.27
C ILE A 656 5.86 -2.94 -29.28
N SER A 657 6.94 -3.62 -29.70
CA SER A 657 8.12 -3.81 -28.86
C SER A 657 8.96 -2.54 -28.68
N THR A 658 8.86 -1.56 -29.59
CA THR A 658 9.73 -0.35 -29.58
C THR A 658 8.99 0.98 -29.39
N GLU A 659 7.82 1.17 -30.00
CA GLU A 659 7.11 2.46 -30.08
C GLU A 659 5.74 2.46 -29.37
N MET A 660 5.57 1.60 -28.36
CA MET A 660 4.37 1.41 -27.54
C MET A 660 3.64 2.71 -27.09
N HIS A 661 4.36 3.81 -26.79
CA HIS A 661 3.73 5.09 -26.41
C HIS A 661 2.92 5.73 -27.56
N VAL A 662 3.33 5.50 -28.81
CA VAL A 662 2.60 5.95 -30.00
C VAL A 662 1.40 5.02 -30.24
N VAL A 663 1.62 3.70 -30.17
CA VAL A 663 0.57 2.68 -30.34
C VAL A 663 -0.61 2.93 -29.40
N ARG A 664 -0.35 3.10 -28.09
CA ARG A 664 -1.39 3.28 -27.05
C ARG A 664 -2.33 4.47 -27.30
N LYS A 665 -1.89 5.52 -27.98
CA LYS A 665 -2.74 6.66 -28.36
C LYS A 665 -3.73 6.31 -29.48
N MET A 666 -3.34 5.41 -30.37
CA MET A 666 -4.15 4.98 -31.51
C MET A 666 -5.11 3.82 -31.16
N THR A 667 -4.87 3.11 -30.06
CA THR A 667 -5.64 1.93 -29.65
C THR A 667 -6.73 2.21 -28.60
N GLY A 668 -7.79 1.40 -28.61
CA GLY A 668 -8.72 1.20 -27.49
C GLY A 668 -8.55 -0.19 -26.88
N MET A 669 -8.85 -0.36 -25.59
CA MET A 669 -8.94 -1.69 -24.97
C MET A 669 -10.12 -1.76 -23.97
N CYS A 670 -10.93 -2.80 -24.08
CA CYS A 670 -11.86 -3.25 -23.05
C CYS A 670 -11.37 -4.61 -22.51
N PRO A 671 -11.07 -4.77 -21.20
CA PRO A 671 -10.62 -6.04 -20.62
C PRO A 671 -11.79 -6.95 -20.22
N GLN A 672 -11.56 -8.26 -20.07
CA GLN A 672 -12.57 -9.27 -19.68
C GLN A 672 -13.39 -8.91 -18.43
N HIS A 673 -12.72 -8.52 -17.33
CA HIS A 673 -13.40 -8.07 -16.11
C HIS A 673 -13.57 -6.55 -16.08
N ASP A 674 -14.63 -6.04 -15.43
CA ASP A 674 -14.85 -4.59 -15.19
C ASP A 674 -13.95 -4.01 -14.07
N VAL A 675 -12.67 -4.39 -14.15
CA VAL A 675 -11.52 -4.08 -13.29
C VAL A 675 -11.18 -2.58 -13.24
N CYS A 676 -11.82 -1.77 -14.09
CA CYS A 676 -11.44 -0.39 -14.37
C CYS A 676 -12.29 0.67 -13.65
N THR A 677 -13.22 0.27 -12.78
CA THR A 677 -14.23 1.16 -12.20
C THR A 677 -13.92 1.62 -10.77
N PHE A 678 -13.62 2.91 -10.60
CA PHE A 678 -13.54 3.56 -9.30
C PHE A 678 -14.95 3.77 -8.73
N GLN A 679 -15.34 2.97 -7.75
CA GLN A 679 -16.73 2.95 -7.24
C GLN A 679 -17.28 4.32 -6.80
N GLN A 680 -16.41 5.23 -6.31
CA GLN A 680 -16.81 6.57 -5.83
C GLN A 680 -16.93 7.65 -6.93
N LEU A 681 -16.47 7.38 -8.15
CA LEU A 681 -16.59 8.31 -9.29
C LEU A 681 -17.88 8.07 -10.07
N THR A 682 -18.35 9.09 -10.78
CA THR A 682 -19.50 8.99 -11.71
C THR A 682 -19.07 8.47 -13.09
N ALA A 683 -20.01 8.04 -13.91
CA ALA A 683 -19.71 7.66 -15.30
C ALA A 683 -19.07 8.80 -16.11
N SER A 684 -19.56 10.05 -15.95
CA SER A 684 -18.97 11.22 -16.60
C SER A 684 -17.53 11.49 -16.18
N GLU A 685 -17.19 11.29 -14.90
CA GLU A 685 -15.84 11.48 -14.36
C GLU A 685 -14.85 10.40 -14.81
N HIS A 686 -15.30 9.15 -14.96
CA HIS A 686 -14.46 8.09 -15.55
C HIS A 686 -14.07 8.44 -16.98
N ILE A 687 -15.04 8.81 -17.82
CA ILE A 687 -14.78 9.18 -19.21
C ILE A 687 -13.90 10.44 -19.28
N MET A 688 -14.12 11.41 -18.39
CA MET A 688 -13.28 12.59 -18.25
C MET A 688 -11.82 12.24 -17.91
N LEU A 689 -11.59 11.33 -16.96
CA LEU A 689 -10.26 10.88 -16.55
C LEU A 689 -9.52 10.16 -17.68
N PHE A 690 -10.14 9.16 -18.30
CA PHE A 690 -9.48 8.38 -19.36
C PHE A 690 -9.25 9.21 -20.65
N ALA A 691 -10.14 10.15 -20.97
CA ALA A 691 -9.95 11.12 -22.05
C ALA A 691 -8.78 12.09 -21.78
N ALA A 692 -8.61 12.54 -20.53
CA ALA A 692 -7.45 13.33 -20.15
C ALA A 692 -6.15 12.51 -20.19
N ILE A 693 -6.17 11.23 -19.80
CA ILE A 693 -5.00 10.32 -19.90
C ILE A 693 -4.57 10.13 -21.36
N LYS A 694 -5.52 9.97 -22.30
CA LYS A 694 -5.25 9.95 -23.76
C LYS A 694 -4.75 11.30 -24.32
N GLY A 695 -4.87 12.40 -23.57
CA GLY A 695 -4.38 13.72 -23.96
C GLY A 695 -5.35 14.57 -24.78
N LEU A 696 -6.66 14.32 -24.70
CA LEU A 696 -7.66 15.15 -25.38
C LEU A 696 -7.75 16.55 -24.75
N SER A 697 -7.96 17.59 -25.57
CA SER A 697 -8.07 18.95 -25.06
C SER A 697 -9.38 19.18 -24.29
N ILE A 698 -9.37 20.12 -23.33
CA ILE A 698 -10.55 20.45 -22.49
C ILE A 698 -11.81 20.82 -23.32
N ARG A 699 -11.62 21.36 -24.54
CA ARG A 699 -12.73 21.68 -25.48
C ARG A 699 -13.27 20.46 -26.25
N GLN A 700 -12.47 19.42 -26.42
CA GLN A 700 -12.93 18.12 -26.96
C GLN A 700 -13.57 17.28 -25.84
N LEU A 701 -12.95 17.27 -24.66
CA LEU A 701 -13.35 16.52 -23.47
C LEU A 701 -14.85 16.61 -23.15
N ARG A 702 -15.43 17.82 -23.14
CA ARG A 702 -16.87 18.01 -22.86
C ARG A 702 -17.80 17.45 -23.94
N ARG A 703 -17.35 17.35 -25.19
CA ARG A 703 -18.11 16.72 -26.28
C ARG A 703 -17.98 15.21 -26.19
N GLU A 704 -16.75 14.70 -26.13
CA GLU A 704 -16.45 13.27 -25.97
C GLU A 704 -17.23 12.63 -24.80
N ILE A 705 -17.33 13.30 -23.65
CA ILE A 705 -18.14 12.82 -22.51
C ILE A 705 -19.63 12.69 -22.86
N LYS A 706 -20.22 13.68 -23.55
CA LYS A 706 -21.63 13.62 -23.96
C LYS A 706 -21.85 12.53 -25.01
N ASP A 707 -20.98 12.50 -26.02
CA ASP A 707 -21.10 11.66 -27.20
C ASP A 707 -20.92 10.18 -26.83
N ARG A 708 -19.93 9.83 -25.99
CA ARG A 708 -19.73 8.44 -25.52
C ARG A 708 -20.77 7.95 -24.53
N ILE A 709 -21.36 8.82 -23.71
CA ILE A 709 -22.48 8.46 -22.83
C ILE A 709 -23.76 8.22 -23.64
N ALA A 710 -23.95 8.95 -24.75
CA ALA A 710 -25.02 8.71 -25.70
C ALA A 710 -24.79 7.40 -26.49
N ASP A 711 -23.57 7.14 -27.00
CA ASP A 711 -23.22 5.91 -27.72
C ASP A 711 -23.63 4.64 -26.97
N VAL A 712 -23.47 4.61 -25.63
CA VAL A 712 -23.74 3.41 -24.81
C VAL A 712 -25.08 3.44 -24.06
N ASN A 713 -25.96 4.40 -24.34
CA ASN A 713 -27.27 4.55 -23.70
C ASN A 713 -27.21 4.58 -22.15
N LEU A 714 -26.37 5.47 -21.60
CA LEU A 714 -26.23 5.70 -20.14
C LEU A 714 -26.54 7.16 -19.74
N GLN A 715 -27.32 7.88 -20.54
CA GLN A 715 -27.57 9.33 -20.37
C GLN A 715 -28.17 9.68 -19.00
N ASP A 716 -29.19 8.94 -18.56
CA ASP A 716 -29.87 9.17 -17.26
C ASP A 716 -28.97 8.91 -16.05
N GLN A 717 -27.95 8.06 -16.24
CA GLN A 717 -27.04 7.60 -15.18
C GLN A 717 -25.65 8.25 -15.26
N ALA A 718 -25.48 9.26 -16.13
CA ALA A 718 -24.21 9.96 -16.35
C ALA A 718 -23.58 10.55 -15.07
N ARG A 719 -24.43 11.01 -14.14
CA ARG A 719 -24.05 11.62 -12.85
C ARG A 719 -24.14 10.65 -11.66
N SER A 720 -24.61 9.42 -11.87
CA SER A 720 -24.69 8.41 -10.82
C SER A 720 -23.30 7.80 -10.56
N ARG A 721 -23.02 7.41 -9.32
CA ARG A 721 -21.75 6.76 -8.94
C ARG A 721 -21.72 5.34 -9.50
N VAL A 722 -20.55 4.86 -9.92
CA VAL A 722 -20.44 3.50 -10.49
C VAL A 722 -20.64 2.40 -9.42
N SER A 723 -20.59 2.74 -8.13
CA SER A 723 -21.06 1.87 -7.03
C SER A 723 -22.52 1.42 -7.16
N SER A 724 -23.40 2.18 -7.84
CA SER A 724 -24.81 1.82 -8.04
C SER A 724 -25.10 1.22 -9.42
N PHE A 725 -24.08 0.81 -10.18
CA PHE A 725 -24.24 0.26 -11.53
C PHE A 725 -24.34 -1.26 -11.51
N SER A 726 -25.36 -1.81 -12.19
CA SER A 726 -25.44 -3.24 -12.51
C SER A 726 -24.24 -3.69 -13.37
N GLY A 727 -23.98 -4.99 -13.44
CA GLY A 727 -22.88 -5.53 -14.26
C GLY A 727 -22.97 -5.07 -15.72
N GLY A 728 -24.14 -5.18 -16.33
CA GLY A 728 -24.39 -4.69 -17.70
C GLY A 728 -24.25 -3.18 -17.90
N MET A 729 -24.38 -2.36 -16.85
CA MET A 729 -24.07 -0.92 -16.90
C MET A 729 -22.57 -0.65 -16.76
N ARG A 730 -21.87 -1.41 -15.90
CA ARG A 730 -20.40 -1.34 -15.78
C ARG A 730 -19.72 -1.77 -17.08
N ARG A 731 -20.15 -2.86 -17.71
CA ARG A 731 -19.62 -3.31 -19.00
C ARG A 731 -19.80 -2.26 -20.11
N ARG A 732 -20.98 -1.65 -20.19
CA ARG A 732 -21.24 -0.55 -21.16
C ARG A 732 -20.36 0.67 -20.90
N LEU A 733 -20.04 0.99 -19.64
CA LEU A 733 -19.06 2.03 -19.31
C LEU A 733 -17.62 1.61 -19.69
N SER A 734 -17.21 0.36 -19.45
CA SER A 734 -15.91 -0.19 -19.87
C SER A 734 -15.74 -0.10 -21.40
N ILE A 735 -16.79 -0.40 -22.16
CA ILE A 735 -16.81 -0.23 -23.62
C ILE A 735 -16.71 1.25 -23.99
N ALA A 736 -17.52 2.15 -23.40
CA ALA A 736 -17.44 3.59 -23.64
C ALA A 736 -16.02 4.15 -23.42
N ILE A 737 -15.30 3.66 -22.39
CA ILE A 737 -13.92 4.04 -22.10
C ILE A 737 -12.97 3.57 -23.21
N SER A 738 -13.16 2.37 -23.76
CA SER A 738 -12.34 1.87 -24.88
C SER A 738 -12.47 2.73 -26.14
N LEU A 739 -13.66 3.30 -26.40
CA LEU A 739 -13.99 4.12 -27.57
C LEU A 739 -13.45 5.57 -27.50
N ILE A 740 -12.97 6.02 -26.33
CA ILE A 740 -12.53 7.41 -26.12
C ILE A 740 -11.45 7.82 -27.13
N GLY A 741 -11.69 8.95 -27.80
CA GLY A 741 -10.79 9.57 -28.76
C GLY A 741 -10.85 8.96 -30.16
N SER A 742 -11.87 8.16 -30.49
CA SER A 742 -12.02 7.43 -31.77
C SER A 742 -10.74 6.69 -32.17
N PRO A 743 -10.29 5.70 -31.38
CA PRO A 743 -9.10 4.91 -31.70
C PRO A 743 -9.27 4.15 -33.02
N ARG A 744 -8.18 4.02 -33.79
CA ARG A 744 -8.17 3.37 -35.11
C ARG A 744 -8.15 1.84 -35.05
N LEU A 745 -7.89 1.28 -33.87
CA LEU A 745 -7.85 -0.15 -33.58
C LEU A 745 -8.38 -0.37 -32.16
N ILE A 746 -9.32 -1.29 -31.98
CA ILE A 746 -9.93 -1.57 -30.67
C ILE A 746 -9.76 -3.05 -30.32
N PHE A 747 -9.24 -3.32 -29.13
CA PHE A 747 -9.21 -4.66 -28.55
C PHE A 747 -10.39 -4.84 -27.58
N LEU A 748 -11.24 -5.83 -27.82
CA LEU A 748 -12.34 -6.22 -26.94
C LEU A 748 -12.06 -7.62 -26.41
N ASP A 749 -11.70 -7.71 -25.14
CA ASP A 749 -11.44 -8.97 -24.46
C ASP A 749 -12.73 -9.43 -23.76
N GLU A 750 -13.38 -10.45 -24.34
CA GLU A 750 -14.61 -11.10 -23.85
C GLU A 750 -15.70 -10.09 -23.38
N PRO A 751 -16.31 -9.31 -24.29
CA PRO A 751 -17.17 -8.18 -23.93
C PRO A 751 -18.53 -8.56 -23.36
N THR A 752 -19.16 -9.68 -23.75
CA THR A 752 -20.54 -10.02 -23.37
C THR A 752 -20.71 -11.21 -22.43
N THR A 753 -19.60 -11.76 -21.93
CA THR A 753 -19.60 -12.91 -21.01
C THR A 753 -20.30 -12.60 -19.69
N GLY A 754 -21.23 -13.46 -19.29
CA GLY A 754 -22.01 -13.28 -18.05
C GLY A 754 -23.04 -12.15 -18.11
N LEU A 755 -23.49 -11.74 -19.31
CA LEU A 755 -24.53 -10.72 -19.50
C LEU A 755 -25.83 -11.28 -20.09
N ASP A 756 -26.95 -10.70 -19.64
CA ASP A 756 -28.30 -10.96 -20.14
C ASP A 756 -28.38 -10.77 -21.66
N PRO A 757 -29.16 -11.59 -22.39
CA PRO A 757 -29.28 -11.50 -23.86
C PRO A 757 -29.62 -10.09 -24.37
N VAL A 758 -30.48 -9.35 -23.66
CA VAL A 758 -30.87 -7.97 -24.01
C VAL A 758 -29.70 -7.00 -23.91
N VAL A 759 -28.83 -7.15 -22.89
CA VAL A 759 -27.64 -6.29 -22.71
C VAL A 759 -26.56 -6.67 -23.73
N ARG A 760 -26.40 -7.97 -24.02
CA ARG A 760 -25.50 -8.49 -25.06
C ARG A 760 -25.88 -7.96 -26.45
N ALA A 761 -27.15 -8.02 -26.84
CA ALA A 761 -27.64 -7.45 -28.09
C ALA A 761 -27.39 -5.93 -28.19
N ALA A 762 -27.61 -5.18 -27.10
CA ALA A 762 -27.29 -3.75 -27.05
C ALA A 762 -25.79 -3.46 -27.20
N ILE A 763 -24.91 -4.31 -26.65
CA ILE A 763 -23.46 -4.22 -26.83
C ILE A 763 -23.05 -4.55 -28.26
N TRP A 764 -23.63 -5.60 -28.87
CA TRP A 764 -23.37 -5.97 -30.25
C TRP A 764 -23.72 -4.84 -31.23
N ALA A 765 -24.84 -4.14 -31.03
CA ALA A 765 -25.21 -2.96 -31.82
C ALA A 765 -24.17 -1.81 -31.72
N ILE A 766 -23.60 -1.59 -30.53
CA ILE A 766 -22.53 -0.58 -30.32
C ILE A 766 -21.24 -0.99 -31.05
N ILE A 767 -20.88 -2.28 -30.99
CA ILE A 767 -19.69 -2.82 -31.68
C ILE A 767 -19.85 -2.74 -33.20
N MET A 768 -21.02 -3.13 -33.74
CA MET A 768 -21.35 -3.00 -35.17
C MET A 768 -21.28 -1.55 -35.65
N LYS A 769 -21.80 -0.58 -34.87
CA LYS A 769 -21.71 0.85 -35.20
C LYS A 769 -20.25 1.34 -35.25
N GLN A 770 -19.39 0.89 -34.33
CA GLN A 770 -18.00 1.34 -34.26
C GLN A 770 -17.12 0.74 -35.37
N LYS A 771 -17.42 -0.48 -35.81
CA LYS A 771 -16.73 -1.21 -36.89
C LYS A 771 -16.60 -0.40 -38.19
N GLU A 772 -17.59 0.43 -38.52
CA GLU A 772 -17.56 1.34 -39.67
C GLU A 772 -16.40 2.36 -39.66
N GLN A 773 -15.84 2.64 -38.47
CA GLN A 773 -14.84 3.69 -38.25
C GLN A 773 -13.50 3.16 -37.70
N SER A 774 -13.39 1.86 -37.43
CA SER A 774 -12.28 1.30 -36.66
C SER A 774 -12.11 -0.19 -36.93
N ALA A 775 -10.86 -0.65 -37.05
CA ALA A 775 -10.58 -2.08 -36.99
C ALA A 775 -10.82 -2.60 -35.56
N ILE A 776 -11.43 -3.77 -35.40
CA ILE A 776 -11.78 -4.35 -34.09
C ILE A 776 -11.23 -5.78 -34.01
N VAL A 777 -10.55 -6.10 -32.90
CA VAL A 777 -10.13 -7.45 -32.55
C VAL A 777 -10.87 -7.88 -31.29
N LEU A 778 -11.67 -8.93 -31.43
CA LEU A 778 -12.58 -9.44 -30.42
C LEU A 778 -12.14 -10.83 -29.98
N THR A 779 -11.73 -11.05 -28.72
CA THR A 779 -11.66 -12.41 -28.18
C THR A 779 -13.02 -12.81 -27.61
N THR A 780 -13.48 -14.00 -27.96
CA THR A 780 -14.69 -14.59 -27.39
C THR A 780 -14.54 -16.11 -27.22
N HIS A 781 -15.44 -16.69 -26.41
CA HIS A 781 -15.72 -18.12 -26.37
C HIS A 781 -17.17 -18.43 -26.77
N SER A 782 -17.97 -17.42 -27.13
CA SER A 782 -19.32 -17.60 -27.67
C SER A 782 -19.26 -17.73 -29.18
N MET A 783 -19.78 -18.84 -29.70
CA MET A 783 -19.85 -19.10 -31.13
C MET A 783 -20.92 -18.22 -31.79
N GLU A 784 -22.05 -17.95 -31.12
CA GLU A 784 -23.05 -16.94 -31.52
C GLU A 784 -22.39 -15.56 -31.77
N GLU A 785 -21.60 -15.09 -30.81
CA GLU A 785 -20.94 -13.77 -30.89
C GLU A 785 -19.95 -13.70 -32.06
N ALA A 786 -19.20 -14.77 -32.30
CA ALA A 786 -18.27 -14.86 -33.41
C ALA A 786 -18.99 -14.86 -34.77
N ASP A 787 -20.12 -15.58 -34.88
CA ASP A 787 -20.93 -15.74 -36.10
C ASP A 787 -21.72 -14.45 -36.46
N VAL A 788 -22.17 -13.70 -35.44
CA VAL A 788 -22.94 -12.45 -35.62
C VAL A 788 -22.07 -11.21 -35.85
N LEU A 789 -20.89 -11.12 -35.23
CA LEU A 789 -20.03 -9.92 -35.34
C LEU A 789 -18.89 -10.04 -36.36
N GLY A 790 -18.34 -11.24 -36.54
CA GLY A 790 -17.06 -11.46 -37.23
C GLY A 790 -17.15 -11.44 -38.75
N ASP A 791 -16.39 -10.55 -39.39
CA ASP A 791 -16.11 -10.69 -40.84
C ASP A 791 -15.19 -11.89 -41.08
N ARG A 792 -14.18 -12.01 -40.21
CA ARG A 792 -13.23 -13.11 -40.15
C ARG A 792 -13.18 -13.65 -38.73
N ILE A 793 -13.06 -14.96 -38.63
CA ILE A 793 -12.94 -15.72 -37.40
C ILE A 793 -11.61 -16.47 -37.51
N ALA A 794 -10.75 -16.31 -36.51
CA ALA A 794 -9.54 -17.09 -36.30
C ALA A 794 -9.80 -18.04 -35.12
N ILE A 795 -9.75 -19.35 -35.34
CA ILE A 795 -9.91 -20.34 -34.27
C ILE A 795 -8.53 -20.64 -33.70
N MET A 796 -8.35 -20.40 -32.41
CA MET A 796 -7.10 -20.57 -31.68
C MET A 796 -7.20 -21.80 -30.75
N ALA A 797 -6.22 -22.71 -30.85
CA ALA A 797 -6.06 -23.82 -29.92
C ALA A 797 -4.59 -23.96 -29.49
N PHE A 798 -4.36 -24.32 -28.23
CA PHE A 798 -3.03 -24.62 -27.67
C PHE A 798 -1.92 -23.62 -28.02
N GLY A 799 -2.24 -22.32 -28.01
CA GLY A 799 -1.29 -21.23 -28.31
C GLY A 799 -1.09 -20.92 -29.79
N ARG A 800 -1.90 -21.47 -30.70
CA ARG A 800 -1.75 -21.36 -32.17
C ARG A 800 -3.08 -21.05 -32.85
N ASN A 801 -3.03 -20.32 -33.97
CA ASN A 801 -4.17 -20.25 -34.89
C ASN A 801 -4.26 -21.59 -35.65
N ARG A 802 -5.45 -22.18 -35.72
CA ARG A 802 -5.72 -23.51 -36.30
C ARG A 802 -6.47 -23.45 -37.63
N CYS A 803 -7.34 -22.45 -37.79
CA CYS A 803 -7.88 -22.04 -39.08
C CYS A 803 -8.30 -20.56 -39.03
N ILE A 804 -8.43 -19.92 -40.20
CA ILE A 804 -8.86 -18.53 -40.31
C ILE A 804 -9.72 -18.32 -41.57
N GLY A 805 -10.87 -17.66 -41.43
CA GLY A 805 -11.78 -17.45 -42.57
C GLY A 805 -13.07 -16.73 -42.17
N THR A 806 -13.97 -16.52 -43.13
CA THR A 806 -15.35 -16.09 -42.80
C THR A 806 -16.12 -17.26 -42.16
N SER A 807 -17.16 -16.99 -41.37
CA SER A 807 -18.00 -18.06 -40.79
C SER A 807 -18.48 -19.06 -41.84
N ILE A 808 -18.94 -18.57 -42.99
CA ILE A 808 -19.37 -19.41 -44.12
C ILE A 808 -18.21 -20.29 -44.63
N ARG A 809 -17.02 -19.72 -44.88
CA ARG A 809 -15.83 -20.49 -45.33
C ARG A 809 -15.45 -21.58 -44.32
N LEU A 810 -15.50 -21.28 -43.03
CA LEU A 810 -15.19 -22.25 -41.96
C LEU A 810 -16.25 -23.36 -41.87
N LYS A 811 -17.55 -23.04 -41.94
CA LYS A 811 -18.64 -24.02 -41.98
C LYS A 811 -18.53 -24.91 -43.24
N THR A 812 -18.40 -24.32 -44.43
CA THR A 812 -18.21 -25.04 -45.70
C THR A 812 -16.96 -25.92 -45.69
N ARG A 813 -15.89 -25.57 -44.97
CA ARG A 813 -14.67 -26.39 -44.87
C ARG A 813 -14.72 -27.44 -43.76
N PHE A 814 -14.90 -27.05 -42.51
CA PHE A 814 -14.72 -27.92 -41.33
C PHE A 814 -16.00 -28.49 -40.71
N GLY A 815 -17.19 -27.97 -41.04
CA GLY A 815 -18.46 -28.53 -40.52
C GLY A 815 -18.73 -29.95 -41.04
N ALA A 816 -19.56 -30.74 -40.34
CA ALA A 816 -19.81 -32.14 -40.72
C ALA A 816 -20.51 -32.29 -42.08
N GLY A 817 -21.46 -31.40 -42.39
CA GLY A 817 -22.33 -31.46 -43.57
C GLY A 817 -23.72 -30.93 -43.22
N TYR A 818 -24.76 -31.66 -43.63
CA TYR A 818 -26.12 -31.48 -43.10
C TYR A 818 -26.31 -32.35 -41.86
N LYS A 819 -27.02 -31.79 -40.87
CA LYS A 819 -27.50 -32.53 -39.70
C LYS A 819 -29.02 -32.64 -39.78
N ILE A 820 -29.59 -33.79 -39.48
CA ILE A 820 -31.03 -34.02 -39.47
C ILE A 820 -31.43 -34.48 -38.07
N VAL A 821 -32.32 -33.72 -37.45
CA VAL A 821 -32.90 -34.05 -36.15
C VAL A 821 -34.27 -34.70 -36.39
N LEU A 822 -34.44 -35.94 -35.94
CA LEU A 822 -35.67 -36.71 -36.11
C LEU A 822 -36.29 -37.02 -34.75
N SER A 823 -37.57 -36.71 -34.57
CA SER A 823 -38.35 -37.11 -33.39
C SER A 823 -39.18 -38.36 -33.72
N PRO A 824 -38.95 -39.54 -33.12
CA PRO A 824 -39.80 -40.71 -33.35
C PRO A 824 -41.21 -40.54 -32.76
N LYS A 825 -42.24 -41.10 -33.41
CA LYS A 825 -43.61 -41.20 -32.88
C LYS A 825 -43.76 -42.36 -31.90
N ASP A 826 -43.14 -43.50 -32.21
CA ASP A 826 -43.21 -44.75 -31.44
C ASP A 826 -42.53 -44.64 -30.04
N ALA A 827 -41.95 -43.47 -29.74
CA ALA A 827 -41.18 -43.12 -28.55
C ALA A 827 -41.90 -43.26 -27.19
N VAL A 828 -43.22 -43.48 -27.18
CA VAL A 828 -44.07 -43.38 -25.99
C VAL A 828 -44.28 -44.73 -25.29
N GLU A 829 -44.10 -45.86 -26.00
CA GLU A 829 -44.46 -47.20 -25.51
C GLU A 829 -43.32 -48.23 -25.54
N ALA A 830 -42.14 -47.87 -26.05
CA ALA A 830 -40.98 -48.77 -26.19
C ALA A 830 -39.66 -48.09 -25.81
N ASP A 831 -38.61 -48.89 -25.56
CA ASP A 831 -37.26 -48.39 -25.28
C ASP A 831 -36.74 -47.51 -26.42
N MET A 832 -36.59 -46.21 -26.15
CA MET A 832 -36.17 -45.24 -27.16
C MET A 832 -34.87 -45.64 -27.89
N ALA A 833 -33.92 -46.27 -27.20
CA ALA A 833 -32.66 -46.71 -27.78
C ALA A 833 -32.80 -47.88 -28.78
N THR A 834 -33.84 -48.72 -28.70
CA THR A 834 -34.06 -49.80 -29.68
C THR A 834 -34.79 -49.27 -30.91
N VAL A 835 -35.87 -48.50 -30.71
CA VAL A 835 -36.60 -47.79 -31.78
C VAL A 835 -35.64 -46.91 -32.60
N CYS A 836 -34.80 -46.14 -31.94
CA CYS A 836 -33.77 -45.32 -32.61
C CYS A 836 -32.78 -46.20 -33.41
N ARG A 837 -32.30 -47.31 -32.85
CA ARG A 837 -31.36 -48.20 -33.55
C ARG A 837 -31.98 -48.88 -34.77
N GLU A 838 -33.25 -49.26 -34.72
CA GLU A 838 -34.00 -49.74 -35.90
C GLU A 838 -34.08 -48.69 -37.01
N LEU A 839 -34.52 -47.48 -36.66
CA LEU A 839 -34.68 -46.37 -37.61
C LEU A 839 -33.34 -46.02 -38.27
N TYR A 840 -32.26 -45.94 -37.47
CA TYR A 840 -30.92 -45.74 -38.00
C TYR A 840 -30.46 -46.89 -38.90
N GLN A 841 -30.72 -48.16 -38.55
CA GLN A 841 -30.37 -49.28 -39.43
C GLN A 841 -31.15 -49.27 -40.75
N GLN A 842 -32.41 -48.82 -40.76
CA GLN A 842 -33.21 -48.67 -41.98
C GLN A 842 -32.66 -47.53 -42.87
N ILE A 843 -32.25 -46.40 -42.26
CA ILE A 843 -31.63 -45.28 -42.97
C ILE A 843 -30.24 -45.68 -43.51
N ALA A 844 -29.38 -46.30 -42.69
CA ALA A 844 -28.04 -46.72 -43.07
C ALA A 844 -28.01 -47.83 -44.16
N GLN A 845 -29.09 -48.61 -44.30
CA GLN A 845 -29.26 -49.53 -45.44
C GLN A 845 -29.48 -48.79 -46.78
N SER A 846 -30.03 -47.57 -46.74
CA SER A 846 -30.25 -46.74 -47.93
C SER A 846 -29.05 -45.84 -48.27
N VAL A 847 -28.38 -45.28 -47.25
CA VAL A 847 -27.20 -44.41 -47.41
C VAL A 847 -26.16 -44.81 -46.35
N PRO A 848 -25.10 -45.57 -46.71
CA PRO A 848 -24.19 -46.19 -45.73
C PRO A 848 -23.16 -45.23 -45.11
N GLU A 849 -23.03 -44.01 -45.63
CA GLU A 849 -22.13 -42.97 -45.08
C GLU A 849 -22.77 -42.16 -43.95
N VAL A 850 -24.05 -42.41 -43.63
CA VAL A 850 -24.80 -41.70 -42.59
C VAL A 850 -24.26 -42.06 -41.20
N VAL A 851 -23.99 -41.04 -40.38
CA VAL A 851 -23.45 -41.17 -39.01
C VAL A 851 -24.52 -40.80 -37.98
N LEU A 852 -24.56 -41.54 -36.86
CA LEU A 852 -25.39 -41.24 -35.70
C LEU A 852 -24.56 -40.41 -34.69
N ASP A 853 -24.88 -39.12 -34.54
CA ASP A 853 -24.16 -38.23 -33.62
C ASP A 853 -24.54 -38.48 -32.16
N SER A 854 -25.85 -38.49 -31.88
CA SER A 854 -26.41 -38.68 -30.54
C SER A 854 -27.88 -39.12 -30.59
N VAL A 855 -28.37 -39.65 -29.47
CA VAL A 855 -29.78 -39.97 -29.24
C VAL A 855 -30.18 -39.39 -27.89
N ASP A 856 -31.03 -38.37 -27.91
CA ASP A 856 -31.63 -37.77 -26.71
C ASP A 856 -32.90 -38.53 -26.32
N GLN A 857 -33.51 -38.14 -25.20
CA GLN A 857 -34.76 -38.75 -24.69
C GLN A 857 -35.97 -38.65 -25.65
N ARG A 858 -35.91 -37.81 -26.70
CA ARG A 858 -36.97 -37.65 -27.71
C ARG A 858 -36.48 -37.50 -29.16
N THR A 859 -35.19 -37.27 -29.39
CA THR A 859 -34.64 -36.84 -30.68
C THR A 859 -33.39 -37.62 -31.04
N MET A 860 -33.35 -38.12 -32.27
CA MET A 860 -32.14 -38.67 -32.90
C MET A 860 -31.44 -37.57 -33.70
N HIS A 861 -30.13 -37.46 -33.54
CA HIS A 861 -29.28 -36.58 -34.34
C HIS A 861 -28.48 -37.41 -35.35
N ILE A 862 -28.75 -37.17 -36.63
CA ILE A 862 -28.08 -37.81 -37.76
C ILE A 862 -27.19 -36.78 -38.46
N SER A 863 -25.93 -37.10 -38.75
CA SER A 863 -25.09 -36.30 -39.65
C SER A 863 -24.82 -37.03 -40.96
N LEU A 864 -24.83 -36.28 -42.06
CA LEU A 864 -24.37 -36.75 -43.37
C LEU A 864 -23.01 -36.09 -43.67
N PRO A 865 -21.91 -36.85 -43.78
CA PRO A 865 -20.60 -36.33 -44.13
C PRO A 865 -20.59 -35.60 -45.48
N LYS A 866 -19.78 -34.53 -45.59
CA LYS A 866 -19.60 -33.75 -46.82
C LYS A 866 -19.21 -34.54 -48.07
N GLU A 867 -18.53 -35.67 -47.90
CA GLU A 867 -18.16 -36.56 -49.01
C GLU A 867 -19.40 -37.20 -49.67
N ALA A 868 -20.52 -37.28 -48.94
CA ALA A 868 -21.80 -37.84 -49.37
C ALA A 868 -22.86 -36.78 -49.70
N ASN A 869 -22.49 -35.49 -49.80
CA ASN A 869 -23.45 -34.38 -49.84
C ASN A 869 -24.40 -34.41 -51.07
N ASP A 870 -23.98 -35.04 -52.17
CA ASP A 870 -24.82 -35.25 -53.36
C ASP A 870 -25.97 -36.26 -53.11
N ARG A 871 -25.89 -37.08 -52.04
CA ARG A 871 -26.90 -38.06 -51.63
C ARG A 871 -27.96 -37.52 -50.68
N VAL A 872 -27.96 -36.23 -50.35
CA VAL A 872 -29.05 -35.60 -49.57
C VAL A 872 -30.45 -35.91 -50.11
N PRO A 873 -30.71 -35.92 -51.44
CA PRO A 873 -32.02 -36.32 -51.97
C PRO A 873 -32.39 -37.79 -51.70
N GLU A 874 -31.40 -38.69 -51.73
CA GLU A 874 -31.57 -40.13 -51.45
C GLU A 874 -31.90 -40.34 -49.96
N LEU A 875 -31.18 -39.64 -49.07
CA LEU A 875 -31.43 -39.63 -47.63
C LEU A 875 -32.84 -39.10 -47.29
N LEU A 876 -33.26 -37.99 -47.92
CA LEU A 876 -34.60 -37.44 -47.70
C LEU A 876 -35.71 -38.36 -48.24
N ALA A 877 -35.49 -39.03 -49.37
CA ALA A 877 -36.43 -40.03 -49.89
C ALA A 877 -36.55 -41.26 -48.96
N ALA A 878 -35.44 -41.72 -48.39
CA ALA A 878 -35.43 -42.82 -47.42
C ALA A 878 -36.17 -42.44 -46.12
N ILE A 879 -35.98 -41.21 -45.62
CA ILE A 879 -36.70 -40.74 -44.42
C ILE A 879 -38.19 -40.51 -44.75
N GLU A 880 -38.55 -40.06 -45.96
CA GLU A 880 -39.96 -39.97 -46.39
C GLU A 880 -40.63 -41.35 -46.47
N ALA A 881 -39.92 -42.42 -46.84
CA ALA A 881 -40.46 -43.78 -46.77
C ALA A 881 -40.78 -44.23 -45.31
N ILE A 882 -40.10 -43.65 -44.31
CA ILE A 882 -40.23 -43.99 -42.87
C ILE A 882 -41.15 -42.99 -42.13
N LYS A 883 -41.64 -41.94 -42.80
CA LYS A 883 -42.49 -40.83 -42.31
C LYS A 883 -43.70 -41.22 -41.44
N ALA A 884 -44.19 -42.46 -41.52
CA ALA A 884 -45.20 -42.99 -40.62
C ALA A 884 -44.72 -43.06 -39.15
N ARG A 885 -43.46 -43.49 -38.91
CA ARG A 885 -42.84 -43.66 -37.57
C ARG A 885 -42.22 -42.38 -37.01
N ILE A 886 -42.22 -41.28 -37.77
CA ILE A 886 -41.54 -40.02 -37.44
C ILE A 886 -42.57 -38.93 -37.14
N GLY A 887 -42.40 -38.21 -36.03
CA GLY A 887 -43.17 -37.04 -35.64
C GLY A 887 -42.76 -35.83 -36.46
N ASP A 888 -41.68 -35.18 -36.03
CA ASP A 888 -41.10 -33.99 -36.65
C ASP A 888 -39.69 -34.28 -37.20
N MET A 889 -39.32 -33.51 -38.22
CA MET A 889 -37.97 -33.45 -38.80
C MET A 889 -37.51 -31.99 -38.80
N ALA A 890 -36.29 -31.73 -38.33
CA ALA A 890 -35.56 -30.51 -38.62
C ALA A 890 -34.30 -30.84 -39.44
N ILE A 891 -33.94 -29.97 -40.39
CA ILE A 891 -32.68 -30.03 -41.13
C ILE A 891 -31.86 -28.81 -40.72
N GLU A 892 -30.71 -29.07 -40.12
CA GLU A 892 -29.79 -28.07 -39.59
C GLU A 892 -28.51 -28.03 -40.44
N LEU A 893 -27.98 -26.82 -40.63
CA LEU A 893 -26.67 -26.60 -41.24
C LEU A 893 -25.61 -26.67 -40.16
N SER A 894 -24.44 -27.26 -40.45
CA SER A 894 -23.32 -27.32 -39.52
C SER A 894 -23.02 -25.94 -38.90
N THR A 895 -23.09 -25.89 -37.58
CA THR A 895 -22.89 -24.68 -36.78
C THR A 895 -21.41 -24.29 -36.72
N LEU A 896 -21.11 -23.13 -36.13
CA LEU A 896 -19.73 -22.78 -35.78
C LEU A 896 -19.21 -23.62 -34.58
N GLU A 897 -20.11 -24.23 -33.80
CA GLU A 897 -19.78 -25.13 -32.69
C GLU A 897 -19.29 -26.48 -33.20
N ASP A 898 -19.94 -27.07 -34.22
CA ASP A 898 -19.50 -28.32 -34.86
C ASP A 898 -18.10 -28.18 -35.47
N VAL A 899 -17.86 -27.04 -36.15
CA VAL A 899 -16.55 -26.64 -36.67
C VAL A 899 -15.52 -26.58 -35.53
N PHE A 900 -15.86 -25.91 -34.44
CA PHE A 900 -14.98 -25.73 -33.29
C PHE A 900 -14.65 -27.06 -32.60
N ILE A 901 -15.64 -27.93 -32.38
CA ILE A 901 -15.46 -29.27 -31.80
C ILE A 901 -14.54 -30.11 -32.69
N THR A 902 -14.73 -30.07 -34.01
CA THR A 902 -13.91 -30.80 -34.99
C THR A 902 -12.46 -30.33 -34.97
N VAL A 903 -12.24 -29.02 -35.03
CA VAL A 903 -10.91 -28.40 -34.96
C VAL A 903 -10.24 -28.66 -33.60
N ALA A 904 -10.99 -28.67 -32.50
CA ALA A 904 -10.48 -28.97 -31.17
C ALA A 904 -10.06 -30.45 -31.01
N LYS A 905 -10.89 -31.40 -31.47
CA LYS A 905 -10.57 -32.84 -31.47
C LYS A 905 -9.32 -33.13 -32.29
N THR A 906 -9.22 -32.58 -33.51
CA THR A 906 -8.03 -32.70 -34.37
C THR A 906 -6.80 -32.11 -33.68
N SER A 907 -6.95 -30.93 -33.07
CA SER A 907 -5.86 -30.26 -32.34
C SER A 907 -5.35 -31.05 -31.13
N GLN A 908 -6.23 -31.78 -30.44
CA GLN A 908 -5.87 -32.66 -29.32
C GLN A 908 -5.15 -33.91 -29.84
N ALA A 909 -5.68 -34.56 -30.88
CA ALA A 909 -5.08 -35.76 -31.46
C ALA A 909 -3.64 -35.50 -31.99
N GLU A 910 -3.37 -34.31 -32.52
CA GLU A 910 -2.02 -33.91 -32.93
C GLU A 910 -1.04 -33.67 -31.77
N GLU A 911 -1.50 -33.08 -30.65
CA GLU A 911 -0.60 -32.72 -29.53
C GLU A 911 -0.32 -33.94 -28.64
N PHE A 912 -1.34 -34.76 -28.35
CA PHE A 912 -1.17 -36.00 -27.59
C PHE A 912 -0.66 -37.18 -28.45
N GLY A 913 -0.92 -37.20 -29.76
CA GLY A 913 -0.44 -38.27 -30.66
C GLY A 913 1.06 -38.29 -30.93
N SER A 914 1.85 -37.50 -30.20
CA SER A 914 3.30 -37.34 -30.39
C SER A 914 4.18 -37.94 -29.27
N ASP A 915 3.62 -38.12 -28.06
CA ASP A 915 4.25 -38.82 -26.93
C ASP A 915 3.19 -39.72 -26.26
N ASP A 916 3.55 -40.98 -26.00
CA ASP A 916 2.77 -42.06 -25.36
C ASP A 916 1.45 -42.52 -26.02
N LYS A 917 1.34 -43.83 -26.27
CA LYS A 917 0.16 -44.49 -26.87
C LYS A 917 -0.67 -45.32 -25.88
N ASP A 918 -0.19 -45.47 -24.65
CA ASP A 918 -0.69 -46.39 -23.64
C ASP A 918 -1.13 -45.62 -22.38
N ASP A 919 -2.15 -44.76 -22.49
CA ASP A 919 -3.09 -44.39 -21.40
C ASP A 919 -4.16 -43.39 -21.91
N LEU A 920 -5.25 -43.92 -22.48
CA LEU A 920 -6.46 -43.16 -22.84
C LEU A 920 -7.56 -43.39 -21.79
N PRO A 921 -7.81 -42.46 -20.86
CA PRO A 921 -9.03 -42.47 -20.07
C PRO A 921 -10.21 -41.98 -20.92
N ASP A 922 -11.30 -42.76 -20.98
CA ASP A 922 -12.56 -42.33 -21.58
C ASP A 922 -13.12 -41.11 -20.81
N ALA A 923 -12.91 -39.92 -21.37
CA ALA A 923 -13.28 -38.65 -20.77
C ALA A 923 -14.30 -37.90 -21.65
N SER A 924 -15.57 -38.28 -21.52
CA SER A 924 -16.69 -37.46 -21.99
C SER A 924 -16.62 -36.08 -21.33
N VAL A 925 -16.41 -35.03 -22.12
CA VAL A 925 -16.32 -33.66 -21.60
C VAL A 925 -17.70 -33.20 -21.13
N ASP A 926 -17.85 -33.01 -19.81
CA ASP A 926 -19.08 -32.47 -19.21
C ASP A 926 -19.33 -31.03 -19.69
N LEU A 927 -20.20 -30.90 -20.70
CA LEU A 927 -20.65 -29.65 -21.31
C LEU A 927 -22.11 -29.29 -20.95
N SER A 928 -22.72 -30.03 -20.02
CA SER A 928 -24.14 -29.90 -19.62
C SER A 928 -24.39 -28.84 -18.52
N ALA A 929 -23.35 -28.23 -17.96
CA ALA A 929 -23.42 -27.35 -16.78
C ALA A 929 -23.86 -25.90 -17.08
N SER A 930 -24.85 -25.68 -17.94
CA SER A 930 -25.33 -24.32 -18.28
C SER A 930 -26.83 -24.20 -18.56
N GLN A 931 -27.70 -24.88 -17.81
CA GLN A 931 -29.15 -24.60 -17.79
C GLN A 931 -29.81 -25.02 -16.47
N THR A 932 -30.00 -24.07 -15.55
CA THR A 932 -30.86 -24.23 -14.36
C THR A 932 -32.13 -23.39 -14.52
N PRO A 933 -33.31 -24.00 -14.70
CA PRO A 933 -34.57 -23.26 -14.70
C PRO A 933 -34.84 -22.67 -13.32
N TYR A 934 -35.08 -21.36 -13.26
CA TYR A 934 -35.51 -20.67 -12.05
C TYR A 934 -36.93 -21.16 -11.68
N ASN A 935 -37.10 -21.88 -10.57
CA ASN A 935 -38.43 -22.31 -10.13
C ASN A 935 -38.57 -22.16 -8.62
N GLY A 936 -39.36 -21.17 -8.19
CA GLY A 936 -39.52 -20.82 -6.79
C GLY A 936 -40.65 -21.59 -6.13
N ARG A 937 -40.31 -22.43 -5.14
CA ARG A 937 -41.29 -22.90 -4.13
C ARG A 937 -40.60 -23.05 -2.78
N SER A 938 -41.25 -22.53 -1.74
CA SER A 938 -40.69 -22.38 -0.40
C SER A 938 -41.29 -23.41 0.57
N GLU A 939 -40.56 -24.49 0.84
CA GLU A 939 -40.93 -25.48 1.87
C GLU A 939 -39.70 -25.82 2.73
N HIS A 940 -39.82 -25.59 4.04
CA HIS A 940 -38.93 -26.17 5.07
C HIS A 940 -39.50 -27.54 5.48
N PRO A 941 -38.65 -28.52 5.89
CA PRO A 941 -38.47 -28.69 7.35
C PRO A 941 -37.13 -29.31 7.85
N SER A 942 -36.86 -29.09 9.15
CA SER A 942 -36.25 -29.98 10.17
C SER A 942 -34.91 -30.73 9.96
N MET A 943 -34.06 -30.67 10.99
CA MET A 943 -32.97 -31.64 11.27
C MET A 943 -33.50 -33.00 11.77
N GLY A 944 -32.68 -34.08 11.67
CA GLY A 944 -32.97 -35.35 12.36
C GLY A 944 -31.95 -36.50 12.20
N ASN A 945 -31.01 -36.62 13.16
CA ASN A 945 -30.36 -37.83 13.73
C ASN A 945 -29.71 -38.96 12.88
N MET A 946 -28.41 -39.17 13.14
CA MET A 946 -27.70 -40.44 13.50
C MET A 946 -27.76 -41.68 12.57
N ALA A 947 -26.66 -42.21 11.97
CA ALA A 947 -25.42 -42.86 12.51
C ALA A 947 -25.57 -44.41 12.68
N PRO A 948 -24.52 -45.26 12.91
CA PRO A 948 -23.06 -45.01 13.09
C PRO A 948 -22.03 -45.99 12.42
N SER A 949 -20.73 -45.62 12.47
CA SER A 949 -19.51 -46.48 12.65
C SER A 949 -19.14 -47.56 11.59
N PRO A 950 -17.94 -48.24 11.60
CA PRO A 950 -16.76 -48.20 12.52
C PRO A 950 -15.41 -47.72 11.88
N ALA A 951 -14.52 -47.03 12.62
CA ALA A 951 -13.30 -47.50 13.36
C ALA A 951 -12.16 -48.06 12.47
N TRP A 952 -10.84 -47.84 12.70
CA TRP A 952 -9.96 -47.79 13.90
C TRP A 952 -8.76 -46.81 13.63
N GLN A 953 -7.86 -46.35 14.53
CA GLN A 953 -7.72 -46.19 16.01
C GLN A 953 -6.48 -45.24 16.26
N SER A 954 -5.58 -45.53 17.21
CA SER A 954 -4.40 -44.75 17.70
C SER A 954 -4.71 -43.31 18.16
N ASP A 955 -4.96 -43.01 19.46
CA ASP A 955 -4.06 -43.03 20.66
C ASP A 955 -3.17 -41.77 20.73
N HIS A 956 -3.03 -41.00 21.81
CA HIS A 956 -3.61 -40.88 23.18
C HIS A 956 -3.41 -39.38 23.60
N ASP A 957 -3.82 -38.74 24.71
CA ASP A 957 -4.39 -39.01 26.06
C ASP A 957 -5.67 -38.10 26.26
N LEU A 958 -6.35 -37.80 27.40
CA LEU A 958 -6.15 -37.68 28.87
C LEU A 958 -5.26 -36.49 29.33
N GLU A 959 -5.51 -35.71 30.41
CA GLU A 959 -6.63 -35.53 31.38
C GLU A 959 -7.07 -34.03 31.36
N THR A 960 -8.34 -33.61 31.49
CA THR A 960 -9.18 -33.41 32.72
C THR A 960 -8.49 -32.66 33.89
N ILE A 961 -9.11 -31.74 34.64
CA ILE A 961 -10.54 -31.44 34.88
C ILE A 961 -10.80 -29.98 35.37
N GLN A 962 -12.08 -29.64 35.59
CA GLN A 962 -12.65 -28.63 36.51
C GLN A 962 -13.06 -27.22 36.01
N SER A 963 -14.35 -26.94 36.24
CA SER A 963 -15.04 -25.66 36.23
C SER A 963 -15.51 -25.31 37.65
N SER A 964 -15.59 -24.02 37.99
CA SER A 964 -16.32 -23.55 39.19
C SER A 964 -16.74 -22.08 39.03
N ASP A 965 -17.98 -21.91 38.59
CA ASP A 965 -19.07 -21.09 39.17
C ASP A 965 -18.81 -19.70 39.82
N GLU A 966 -19.77 -18.80 39.51
CA GLU A 966 -20.31 -17.69 40.32
C GLU A 966 -19.42 -16.50 40.77
N ALA A 967 -19.52 -15.40 40.00
CA ALA A 967 -19.90 -14.06 40.50
C ALA A 967 -20.43 -13.17 39.35
#